data_AF-A0A3M7SDJ1-F1
#
_entry.id   AF-A0A3M7SDJ1-F1
#
_cell.length_a   1.000
_cell.length_b   1.000
_cell.length_c   1.000
_cell.angle_alpha   90.00
_cell.angle_beta   90.00
_cell.angle_gamma   90.00
#
_symmetry.space_group_name_H-M   'P 1'
#
loop_
_entity.id
_entity.type
_entity.pdbx_description
1 polymer ?
#
loop_
_entity_poly.entity_id
_entity_poly.type
_entity_poly.pdbx_seq_one_letter_code
_entity_poly.pdbx_strand_id
1 'polypeptide(L)'
;MKVFALMFLFSHALAEILFSGDDQPRPPLGINLGPVDHEMSQWVFTNRFKHGKEWAPIASFDGWKTTRWSSQFETTWSSDGYPIWFSQNSGSTKIGYMSVLGTSGLYPTGDYIVTFSGTGNITLLGDASNLKYPSHNLVEFTVVQASTKGIILVVTQPNVTNIDLREKNDQFLASTFSAKFLDALKPFELLRFTPWMIRGYSRDPLVNFDWSGRRPATFYTQTGVNMVSIEYIVELANLLDKDIWISIPNSANDAYMRNMSDFIKKNFNSNRLVYVEQDSDKGFNKNEPVLQMNVISQFKKMFGNESPRVKYVLSTWLGAYFDNTVNKYSENDLKQFDAFSIGGDIAHGIEFNSNSYNITKSLNFTIEDILEMIYQQIQKEEISLNHLRHKTFIRLKIPLIGYNVGFSVHAPGFASRFRKLDMSAAEQRLEDLIIEALRHPMVEDLFLDFMQRWYKSGAGLMVLNNLVERVDRCVNGGGRCGYRSLLENLNQDLTTVPKYAAALKWINGNNGRIPFTSDDLPKEKVVLCDSCKWGTCHLGECICFDGFSGPECDKLSKKYLDCASNKTEYSVNLNGIPDWSTELTFIDLHRRAREWIGHKTVYATRWGELTNSLNQSQFRPDGYPKYLNVGQMVGTFVTRDLKSHYPNGDYVCTYDGDGVLEFWFDDNLITKRSAGRIEFTVTHKTEMNNGIYYNILRTNPSNPIRNVRIFEKRYETIHKSFPFQPSFLEFLRKFSTIRFMSWSNVNQDVLVDWSNRTTDDYYTFRLKTGISLEKQVLLCNTLGSSPWFNLPHRATDTYIEKWAEYVRDNLRDDVKVYIEVGNECWGLGGIHECGNYAQKMGYSLDLSLNSNPGNKYPKDLIYRVCYHASTGKRYLDIVKQVFGQRYNRDRIRLVLNTQAAWSWPLETFYLCKGDFYLHYDVIAIAPYMSSSLRINNTLVDVDEFYQKLADQSVQDSFLQLNRTFTIVKSSAPFMQLALYEAGPDFSALRETWNTNLTELSYKIHRDKRMYQLLRSYLNNMTQRVDLKIYSHFYSVGTYSKYGLNYIKSERCTYKCGGQGVCSYNHTEGFYLIHTCKCNQGYSGYGCGIFGCEKECNYNGKCIDKDVCSCFRGFKVGI
;
A
#
# COMPACT_ATOMS: atom_id res chain seq x y z
N MET A 1 2.76 23.17 -36.44
CA MET A 1 2.87 21.82 -35.82
C MET A 1 2.87 21.82 -34.29
N LYS A 2 3.50 22.78 -33.58
CA LYS A 2 3.48 22.82 -32.09
C LYS A 2 2.13 23.16 -31.43
N VAL A 3 1.23 23.87 -32.11
CA VAL A 3 -0.12 24.18 -31.61
C VAL A 3 -1.07 22.97 -31.64
N PHE A 4 -0.79 21.97 -32.48
CA PHE A 4 -1.58 20.73 -32.54
C PHE A 4 -1.28 19.78 -31.37
N ALA A 5 -0.09 19.84 -30.75
CA ALA A 5 0.27 18.98 -29.63
C ALA A 5 -0.37 19.42 -28.30
N LEU A 6 -0.59 20.72 -28.08
CA LEU A 6 -1.27 21.21 -26.87
C LEU A 6 -2.80 21.08 -26.94
N MET A 7 -3.39 21.17 -28.14
CA MET A 7 -4.83 20.94 -28.32
C MET A 7 -5.23 19.47 -28.09
N PHE A 8 -4.32 18.53 -28.32
CA PHE A 8 -4.54 17.10 -28.04
C PHE A 8 -4.65 16.78 -26.54
N LEU A 9 -4.24 17.68 -25.64
CA LEU A 9 -4.36 17.48 -24.18
C LEU A 9 -5.74 17.85 -23.60
N PHE A 10 -6.60 18.56 -24.35
CA PHE A 10 -7.84 19.12 -23.77
C PHE A 10 -9.12 18.86 -24.56
N SER A 11 -9.06 18.28 -25.75
CA SER A 11 -10.27 17.94 -26.51
C SER A 11 -10.23 16.50 -26.97
N HIS A 12 -10.81 15.58 -26.19
CA HIS A 12 -11.63 14.47 -26.68
C HIS A 12 -12.57 14.02 -25.54
N ALA A 13 -13.81 13.74 -25.93
CA ALA A 13 -14.93 13.32 -25.10
C ALA A 13 -14.58 12.25 -24.07
N LEU A 14 -15.19 12.32 -22.88
CA LEU A 14 -15.57 11.20 -22.00
C LEU A 14 -14.83 9.88 -22.30
N ALA A 15 -13.52 9.83 -22.04
CA ALA A 15 -12.76 8.60 -22.14
C ALA A 15 -12.66 8.02 -20.73
N GLU A 16 -13.50 7.03 -20.45
CA GLU A 16 -13.59 6.25 -19.22
C GLU A 16 -12.33 5.40 -18.91
N ILE A 17 -11.13 5.82 -19.34
CA ILE A 17 -9.89 5.11 -19.08
C ILE A 17 -8.85 6.11 -18.56
N LEU A 18 -8.53 5.93 -17.28
CA LEU A 18 -7.91 6.93 -16.43
C LEU A 18 -6.51 6.52 -16.01
N PHE A 19 -5.63 6.44 -16.99
CA PHE A 19 -4.20 6.26 -16.77
C PHE A 19 -3.41 7.25 -17.61
N SER A 20 -2.71 8.20 -16.98
CA SER A 20 -1.62 8.93 -17.63
C SER A 20 -0.41 7.99 -17.64
N GLY A 21 -0.34 7.13 -18.66
CA GLY A 21 0.72 6.14 -18.78
C GLY A 21 2.02 6.69 -19.33
N ASP A 22 3.04 5.83 -19.31
CA ASP A 22 4.40 6.08 -19.81
C ASP A 22 4.44 6.62 -21.27
N ASP A 23 3.33 6.49 -22.00
CA ASP A 23 3.14 6.93 -23.40
C ASP A 23 2.70 8.40 -23.56
N GLN A 24 2.31 9.09 -22.48
CA GLN A 24 1.93 10.51 -22.55
C GLN A 24 3.17 11.42 -22.37
N PRO A 25 3.22 12.61 -23.00
CA PRO A 25 4.32 13.55 -22.80
C PRO A 25 4.29 14.09 -21.36
N ARG A 26 5.47 14.20 -20.74
CA ARG A 26 5.60 14.76 -19.39
C ARG A 26 5.04 16.18 -19.36
N PRO A 27 4.29 16.57 -18.31
CA PRO A 27 3.80 17.93 -18.16
C PRO A 27 4.97 18.90 -18.06
N PRO A 28 4.84 20.11 -18.64
CA PRO A 28 5.81 21.17 -18.46
C PRO A 28 5.90 21.57 -16.98
N LEU A 29 7.03 22.17 -16.61
CA LEU A 29 7.24 22.75 -15.28
C LEU A 29 7.04 24.26 -15.33
N GLY A 30 6.35 24.79 -14.33
CA GLY A 30 6.38 26.20 -13.98
C GLY A 30 7.32 26.45 -12.80
N ILE A 31 7.62 27.72 -12.54
CA ILE A 31 8.45 28.15 -11.41
C ILE A 31 7.84 29.36 -10.71
N ASN A 32 7.88 29.38 -9.39
CA ASN A 32 7.56 30.56 -8.60
C ASN A 32 8.74 31.53 -8.56
N LEU A 33 8.47 32.83 -8.63
CA LEU A 33 9.49 33.85 -8.42
C LEU A 33 9.53 34.27 -6.95
N GLY A 34 10.71 34.26 -6.33
CA GLY A 34 10.91 34.75 -4.97
C GLY A 34 10.60 36.25 -4.84
N PRO A 35 10.21 36.74 -3.64
CA PRO A 35 9.77 38.13 -3.44
C PRO A 35 10.92 39.12 -3.65
N VAL A 36 10.66 40.23 -4.35
CA VAL A 36 11.66 41.31 -4.54
C VAL A 36 11.83 42.11 -3.25
N ASP A 37 12.98 41.97 -2.59
CA ASP A 37 13.27 42.62 -1.30
C ASP A 37 14.74 43.04 -1.16
N HIS A 38 15.01 43.93 -0.21
CA HIS A 38 16.35 44.44 0.10
C HIS A 38 17.25 43.43 0.79
N GLU A 39 16.68 42.36 1.35
CA GLU A 39 17.41 41.27 1.98
C GLU A 39 17.70 40.11 1.02
N MET A 40 17.24 40.17 -0.23
CA MET A 40 17.38 39.03 -1.15
C MET A 40 18.85 38.68 -1.43
N SER A 41 19.13 37.38 -1.53
CA SER A 41 20.37 36.81 -2.10
C SER A 41 20.36 36.78 -3.64
N GLN A 42 19.33 37.38 -4.24
CA GLN A 42 19.04 37.35 -5.68
C GLN A 42 18.78 38.78 -6.17
N TRP A 43 19.60 39.26 -7.10
CA TRP A 43 19.32 40.51 -7.80
C TRP A 43 18.80 40.24 -9.21
N VAL A 44 17.50 40.39 -9.37
CA VAL A 44 16.78 40.13 -10.64
C VAL A 44 16.92 41.27 -11.63
N PHE A 45 16.97 42.52 -11.15
CA PHE A 45 17.16 43.71 -11.99
C PHE A 45 18.63 44.03 -12.19
N THR A 46 19.00 44.46 -13.40
CA THR A 46 20.35 44.96 -13.72
C THR A 46 20.65 46.24 -12.94
N ASN A 47 19.68 47.15 -12.82
CA ASN A 47 19.72 48.24 -11.85
C ASN A 47 19.44 47.66 -10.46
N ARG A 48 20.50 47.42 -9.69
CA ARG A 48 20.44 46.82 -8.35
C ARG A 48 19.65 47.69 -7.37
N PHE A 49 19.60 49.01 -7.58
CA PHE A 49 18.83 49.92 -6.73
C PHE A 49 17.34 49.63 -6.71
N LYS A 50 16.81 48.90 -7.70
CA LYS A 50 15.41 48.41 -7.71
C LYS A 50 15.11 47.44 -6.56
N HIS A 51 16.13 46.90 -5.88
CA HIS A 51 15.98 46.09 -4.67
C HIS A 51 16.17 46.90 -3.38
N GLY A 52 16.38 48.21 -3.46
CA GLY A 52 16.59 49.06 -2.29
C GLY A 52 15.38 49.08 -1.36
N LYS A 53 15.61 49.08 -0.06
CA LYS A 53 14.56 49.36 0.94
C LYS A 53 13.97 50.74 0.69
N GLU A 54 12.69 50.92 1.00
CA GLU A 54 12.07 52.24 0.91
C GLU A 54 12.81 53.29 1.77
N TRP A 55 12.83 54.54 1.29
CA TRP A 55 13.59 55.63 1.88
C TRP A 55 13.32 55.82 3.38
N ALA A 56 14.41 55.85 4.14
CA ALA A 56 14.44 56.05 5.57
C ALA A 56 15.00 57.45 5.92
N PRO A 57 14.29 58.29 6.69
CA PRO A 57 14.85 59.56 7.16
C PRO A 57 15.95 59.29 8.20
N ILE A 58 17.13 59.85 7.96
CA ILE A 58 18.29 59.71 8.84
C ILE A 58 18.96 61.05 9.12
N ALA A 59 19.72 61.08 10.21
CA ALA A 59 20.59 62.19 10.60
C ALA A 59 22.03 61.73 10.82
N SER A 60 22.99 62.63 10.60
CA SER A 60 24.41 62.41 10.88
C SER A 60 25.03 63.63 11.57
N PHE A 61 25.91 63.36 12.52
CA PHE A 61 26.62 64.36 13.34
C PHE A 61 28.12 64.44 13.02
N ASP A 62 28.63 63.55 12.17
CA ASP A 62 30.06 63.33 11.93
C ASP A 62 30.41 63.25 10.43
N GLY A 63 29.60 63.92 9.60
CA GLY A 63 29.83 63.98 8.15
C GLY A 63 29.55 62.65 7.44
N TRP A 64 28.47 61.97 7.84
CA TRP A 64 28.01 60.68 7.31
C TRP A 64 28.88 59.47 7.64
N LYS A 65 29.81 59.59 8.61
CA LYS A 65 30.58 58.43 9.11
C LYS A 65 29.69 57.51 9.95
N THR A 66 28.72 58.09 10.67
CA THR A 66 27.65 57.36 11.35
C THR A 66 26.28 57.97 11.05
N THR A 67 25.25 57.14 11.06
CA THR A 67 23.85 57.50 10.77
C THR A 67 22.95 57.09 11.93
N ARG A 68 21.96 57.92 12.27
CA ARG A 68 20.91 57.60 13.24
C ARG A 68 19.54 57.84 12.62
N TRP A 69 18.55 57.06 13.03
CA TRP A 69 17.15 57.28 12.65
C TRP A 69 16.71 58.68 13.07
N SER A 70 16.02 59.37 12.16
CA SER A 70 15.46 60.70 12.42
C SER A 70 13.94 60.66 12.33
N SER A 71 13.26 61.59 12.99
CA SER A 71 11.85 61.86 12.73
C SER A 71 11.67 62.30 11.27
N GLN A 72 10.51 62.02 10.68
CA GLN A 72 10.21 62.55 9.35
C GLN A 72 10.31 64.07 9.35
N PHE A 73 10.94 64.62 8.31
CA PHE A 73 11.05 66.04 8.05
C PHE A 73 10.36 66.38 6.72
N GLU A 74 9.97 67.64 6.57
CA GLU A 74 9.21 68.09 5.40
C GLU A 74 9.95 67.74 4.11
N THR A 75 9.28 66.98 3.25
CA THR A 75 9.88 66.40 2.04
C THR A 75 8.86 66.43 0.92
N THR A 76 9.30 66.92 -0.23
CA THR A 76 8.57 66.81 -1.48
C THR A 76 9.12 65.62 -2.27
N TRP A 77 8.22 64.76 -2.74
CA TRP A 77 8.56 63.55 -3.49
C TRP A 77 8.19 63.70 -4.97
N SER A 78 9.00 63.14 -5.87
CA SER A 78 8.60 62.94 -7.26
C SER A 78 7.50 61.87 -7.36
N SER A 79 6.77 61.82 -8.48
CA SER A 79 5.87 60.70 -8.80
C SER A 79 6.53 59.33 -8.73
N ASP A 80 7.84 59.24 -9.01
CA ASP A 80 8.61 58.00 -8.99
C ASP A 80 9.31 57.74 -7.63
N GLY A 81 8.93 58.48 -6.58
CA GLY A 81 9.35 58.22 -5.20
C GLY A 81 10.74 58.74 -4.79
N TYR A 82 11.36 59.61 -5.57
CA TYR A 82 12.61 60.27 -5.21
C TYR A 82 12.39 61.55 -4.38
N PRO A 83 13.28 61.87 -3.42
CA PRO A 83 13.19 63.08 -2.63
C PRO A 83 13.69 64.30 -3.43
N ILE A 84 12.76 65.05 -4.04
CA ILE A 84 13.09 66.21 -4.88
C ILE A 84 13.43 67.45 -4.05
N TRP A 85 12.89 67.54 -2.84
CA TRP A 85 13.23 68.57 -1.86
C TRP A 85 13.05 68.02 -0.45
N PHE A 86 13.93 68.38 0.47
CA PHE A 86 13.70 68.20 1.91
C PHE A 86 14.43 69.29 2.68
N SER A 87 13.89 69.64 3.86
CA SER A 87 14.51 70.67 4.70
C SER A 87 15.96 70.30 5.03
N GLN A 88 16.85 71.27 5.00
CA GLN A 88 18.27 71.10 5.37
C GLN A 88 18.49 71.87 6.67
N ASN A 89 18.93 71.18 7.73
CA ASN A 89 19.23 71.85 9.00
C ASN A 89 20.49 72.72 8.86
N SER A 90 20.42 73.96 9.34
CA SER A 90 21.55 74.92 9.37
C SER A 90 22.56 74.68 10.52
N GLY A 91 22.35 73.65 11.34
CA GLY A 91 23.23 73.25 12.44
C GLY A 91 24.26 72.17 12.05
N SER A 92 25.01 71.65 13.03
CA SER A 92 26.01 70.58 12.82
C SER A 92 25.43 69.21 12.44
N THR A 93 24.11 69.03 12.61
CA THR A 93 23.38 67.81 12.27
C THR A 93 22.90 67.87 10.82
N LYS A 94 23.45 67.00 9.96
CA LYS A 94 22.99 66.81 8.59
C LYS A 94 21.82 65.82 8.57
N ILE A 95 20.81 66.07 7.73
CA ILE A 95 19.67 65.17 7.52
C ILE A 95 19.60 64.73 6.06
N GLY A 96 19.01 63.56 5.82
CA GLY A 96 18.98 62.96 4.49
C GLY A 96 18.19 61.66 4.48
N TYR A 97 18.11 61.04 3.30
CA TYR A 97 17.37 59.81 3.09
C TYR A 97 18.28 58.65 2.77
N MET A 98 18.06 57.52 3.45
CA MET A 98 18.85 56.29 3.30
C MET A 98 18.02 55.18 2.66
N SER A 99 18.63 54.46 1.73
CA SER A 99 18.13 53.17 1.25
C SER A 99 19.24 52.13 1.38
N VAL A 100 18.87 50.89 1.67
CA VAL A 100 19.81 49.79 1.89
C VAL A 100 19.39 48.60 1.04
N LEU A 101 20.36 47.86 0.50
CA LEU A 101 20.15 46.62 -0.26
C LEU A 101 21.28 45.61 0.00
N GLY A 102 20.98 44.33 -0.19
CA GLY A 102 21.94 43.24 -0.02
C GLY A 102 22.18 42.82 1.43
N THR A 103 21.24 43.06 2.35
CA THR A 103 21.45 42.85 3.80
C THR A 103 21.53 41.37 4.22
N SER A 104 21.35 40.41 3.31
CA SER A 104 21.69 39.00 3.55
C SER A 104 23.19 38.70 3.46
N GLY A 105 23.98 39.60 2.87
CA GLY A 105 25.41 39.38 2.60
C GLY A 105 25.71 38.36 1.50
N LEU A 106 24.71 37.94 0.73
CA LEU A 106 24.84 36.95 -0.35
C LEU A 106 24.58 37.60 -1.72
N TYR A 107 25.37 38.62 -2.07
CA TYR A 107 25.30 39.33 -3.35
C TYR A 107 26.70 39.47 -3.98
N PRO A 108 26.81 39.76 -5.29
CA PRO A 108 28.10 39.76 -5.98
C PRO A 108 29.12 40.74 -5.37
N THR A 109 30.37 40.31 -5.19
CA THR A 109 31.49 41.21 -4.88
C THR A 109 32.11 41.73 -6.19
N GLY A 110 32.88 42.81 -6.10
CA GLY A 110 33.54 43.40 -7.26
C GLY A 110 33.31 44.91 -7.38
N ASP A 111 33.56 45.44 -8.57
CA ASP A 111 33.42 46.85 -8.87
C ASP A 111 31.99 47.21 -9.26
N TYR A 112 31.53 48.34 -8.75
CA TYR A 112 30.19 48.87 -8.93
C TYR A 112 30.23 50.32 -9.40
N ILE A 113 29.14 50.71 -10.05
CA ILE A 113 28.91 52.05 -10.58
C ILE A 113 27.52 52.51 -10.18
N VAL A 114 27.41 53.75 -9.68
CA VAL A 114 26.14 54.44 -9.44
C VAL A 114 26.10 55.68 -10.30
N THR A 115 25.04 55.82 -11.07
CA THR A 115 24.70 57.06 -11.76
C THR A 115 23.38 57.61 -11.23
N PHE A 116 23.20 58.93 -11.31
CA PHE A 116 21.94 59.58 -10.95
C PHE A 116 21.73 60.87 -11.76
N SER A 117 20.53 61.44 -11.70
CA SER A 117 20.16 62.71 -12.33
C SER A 117 19.82 63.77 -11.29
N GLY A 118 20.05 65.04 -11.64
CA GLY A 118 19.74 66.21 -10.79
C GLY A 118 20.99 66.92 -10.27
N THR A 119 20.80 67.82 -9.30
CA THR A 119 21.86 68.67 -8.71
C THR A 119 22.19 68.29 -7.26
N GLY A 120 21.51 67.28 -6.71
CA GLY A 120 21.75 66.79 -5.37
C GLY A 120 23.04 65.99 -5.25
N ASN A 121 23.30 65.48 -4.04
CA ASN A 121 24.52 64.72 -3.75
C ASN A 121 24.18 63.43 -3.01
N ILE A 122 24.86 62.34 -3.37
CA ILE A 122 24.76 61.05 -2.69
C ILE A 122 26.09 60.67 -2.02
N THR A 123 26.03 59.77 -1.06
CA THR A 123 27.19 59.03 -0.57
C THR A 123 26.85 57.55 -0.38
N LEU A 124 27.86 56.69 -0.38
CA LEU A 124 27.71 55.25 -0.17
C LEU A 124 28.41 54.83 1.12
N LEU A 125 27.76 53.95 1.87
CA LEU A 125 28.23 53.39 3.14
C LEU A 125 28.02 51.85 3.13
N GLY A 126 28.30 51.20 4.27
CA GLY A 126 28.15 49.76 4.43
C GLY A 126 29.34 49.01 3.84
N ASP A 127 29.09 48.13 2.88
CA ASP A 127 30.11 47.33 2.20
C ASP A 127 30.78 48.07 1.03
N ALA A 128 30.32 49.29 0.71
CA ALA A 128 30.94 50.13 -0.30
C ALA A 128 32.28 50.70 0.20
N SER A 129 33.36 50.43 -0.53
CA SER A 129 34.72 50.89 -0.24
C SER A 129 35.36 51.50 -1.49
N ASN A 130 36.50 52.20 -1.33
CA ASN A 130 37.25 52.80 -2.44
C ASN A 130 36.42 53.72 -3.35
N LEU A 131 35.54 54.55 -2.76
CA LEU A 131 34.68 55.46 -3.52
C LEU A 131 35.51 56.43 -4.37
N LYS A 132 35.18 56.51 -5.66
CA LYS A 132 35.71 57.47 -6.63
C LYS A 132 34.55 58.23 -7.23
N TYR A 133 34.75 59.52 -7.52
CA TYR A 133 33.74 60.39 -8.12
C TYR A 133 34.26 60.91 -9.47
N PRO A 134 34.20 60.10 -10.55
CA PRO A 134 34.69 60.54 -11.86
C PRO A 134 33.94 61.75 -12.42
N SER A 135 32.67 61.96 -12.02
CA SER A 135 31.91 63.18 -12.29
C SER A 135 30.88 63.42 -11.19
N HIS A 136 30.19 64.58 -11.19
CA HIS A 136 29.18 64.92 -10.18
C HIS A 136 28.11 63.83 -10.02
N ASN A 137 27.65 63.26 -11.13
CA ASN A 137 26.51 62.33 -11.18
C ASN A 137 26.93 60.85 -11.35
N LEU A 138 28.20 60.54 -11.04
CA LEU A 138 28.79 59.23 -11.23
C LEU A 138 29.71 58.88 -10.06
N VAL A 139 29.42 57.76 -9.39
CA VAL A 139 30.23 57.22 -8.30
C VAL A 139 30.66 55.80 -8.66
N GLU A 140 31.96 55.52 -8.59
CA GLU A 140 32.49 54.15 -8.66
C GLU A 140 32.92 53.69 -7.27
N PHE A 141 32.70 52.43 -6.94
CA PHE A 141 33.14 51.85 -5.67
C PHE A 141 33.37 50.35 -5.81
N THR A 142 34.04 49.76 -4.82
CA THR A 142 34.31 48.32 -4.79
C THR A 142 33.66 47.70 -3.56
N VAL A 143 33.00 46.56 -3.74
CA VAL A 143 32.57 45.67 -2.66
C VAL A 143 33.60 44.54 -2.56
N VAL A 144 34.48 44.63 -1.56
CA VAL A 144 35.52 43.61 -1.32
C VAL A 144 34.91 42.33 -0.74
N GLN A 145 33.99 42.48 0.21
CA GLN A 145 33.27 41.40 0.86
C GLN A 145 31.82 41.82 1.08
N ALA A 146 30.89 41.01 0.58
CA ALA A 146 29.47 41.18 0.89
C ALA A 146 29.20 40.78 2.35
N SER A 147 28.48 41.60 3.09
CA SER A 147 28.14 41.37 4.50
C SER A 147 26.68 41.73 4.77
N THR A 148 26.22 41.50 6.00
CA THR A 148 24.85 41.87 6.40
C THR A 148 24.63 43.38 6.51
N LYS A 149 25.70 44.19 6.39
CA LYS A 149 25.59 45.65 6.28
C LYS A 149 24.99 46.06 4.92
N GLY A 150 25.27 45.29 3.86
CA GLY A 150 24.83 45.59 2.50
C GLY A 150 25.43 46.87 1.93
N ILE A 151 24.92 47.28 0.78
CA ILE A 151 25.21 48.58 0.17
C ILE A 151 24.21 49.59 0.73
N ILE A 152 24.70 50.66 1.34
CA ILE A 152 23.88 51.73 1.89
C ILE A 152 24.05 52.96 1.01
N LEU A 153 22.96 53.45 0.41
CA LEU A 153 22.94 54.69 -0.35
C LEU A 153 22.24 55.78 0.45
N VAL A 154 22.91 56.91 0.61
CA VAL A 154 22.37 58.08 1.31
C VAL A 154 22.28 59.26 0.35
N VAL A 155 21.07 59.79 0.18
CA VAL A 155 20.84 61.09 -0.45
C VAL A 155 21.11 62.16 0.59
N THR A 156 22.24 62.85 0.44
CA THR A 156 22.74 63.86 1.38
C THR A 156 22.25 65.28 1.05
N GLN A 157 21.90 65.53 -0.22
CA GLN A 157 21.25 66.75 -0.67
C GLN A 157 20.10 66.40 -1.62
N PRO A 158 18.96 67.12 -1.56
CA PRO A 158 17.78 66.85 -2.37
C PRO A 158 18.02 67.06 -3.86
N ASN A 159 17.03 66.74 -4.69
CA ASN A 159 17.10 66.79 -6.16
C ASN A 159 18.02 65.72 -6.75
N VAL A 160 17.87 64.47 -6.28
CA VAL A 160 18.47 63.26 -6.83
C VAL A 160 17.36 62.37 -7.37
N THR A 161 17.42 62.04 -8.66
CA THR A 161 16.43 61.20 -9.37
C THR A 161 17.16 60.17 -10.23
N ASN A 162 16.43 59.18 -10.79
CA ASN A 162 16.97 58.21 -11.76
C ASN A 162 18.26 57.50 -11.29
N ILE A 163 18.31 57.10 -10.02
CA ILE A 163 19.46 56.36 -9.48
C ILE A 163 19.54 54.99 -10.18
N ASP A 164 20.69 54.74 -10.81
CA ASP A 164 21.03 53.48 -11.45
C ASP A 164 22.33 52.92 -10.86
N LEU A 165 22.20 51.87 -10.05
CA LEU A 165 23.31 51.16 -9.41
C LEU A 165 23.53 49.85 -10.16
N ARG A 166 24.74 49.61 -10.68
CA ARG A 166 25.08 48.41 -11.44
C ARG A 166 26.43 47.84 -11.03
N GLU A 167 26.63 46.56 -11.31
CA GLU A 167 27.98 46.01 -11.41
C GLU A 167 28.69 46.69 -12.59
N LYS A 168 29.99 46.98 -12.46
CA LYS A 168 30.75 47.73 -13.47
C LYS A 168 30.75 47.05 -14.83
N ASN A 169 30.71 45.72 -14.86
CA ASN A 169 30.59 44.92 -16.09
C ASN A 169 29.24 45.08 -16.79
N ASP A 170 28.19 45.47 -16.04
CA ASP A 170 26.82 45.61 -16.53
C ASP A 170 26.46 47.06 -16.93
N GLN A 171 27.43 47.99 -16.86
CA GLN A 171 27.18 49.43 -17.00
C GLN A 171 26.52 49.83 -18.33
N PHE A 172 26.77 49.09 -19.40
CA PHE A 172 26.23 49.35 -20.74
C PHE A 172 25.14 48.36 -21.16
N LEU A 173 24.70 47.45 -20.28
CA LEU A 173 23.66 46.49 -20.63
C LEU A 173 22.29 47.19 -20.69
N ALA A 174 21.61 47.11 -21.83
CA ALA A 174 20.27 47.65 -21.98
C ALA A 174 19.17 46.79 -21.31
N SER A 175 19.50 45.54 -20.93
CA SER A 175 18.52 44.61 -20.34
C SER A 175 18.06 45.06 -18.95
N THR A 176 16.75 45.08 -18.74
CA THR A 176 16.11 45.34 -17.44
C THR A 176 16.48 44.27 -16.39
N PHE A 177 16.57 43.02 -16.83
CA PHE A 177 16.83 41.87 -15.97
C PHE A 177 18.25 41.33 -16.14
N SER A 178 18.83 40.80 -15.06
CA SER A 178 20.17 40.24 -15.06
C SER A 178 20.25 38.95 -15.88
N ALA A 179 21.36 38.74 -16.60
CA ALA A 179 21.55 37.56 -17.45
C ALA A 179 21.42 36.24 -16.68
N LYS A 180 22.03 36.16 -15.49
CA LYS A 180 21.95 34.96 -14.62
C LYS A 180 20.52 34.61 -14.22
N PHE A 181 19.68 35.62 -13.96
CA PHE A 181 18.28 35.40 -13.63
C PHE A 181 17.49 34.89 -14.84
N LEU A 182 17.69 35.49 -16.00
CA LEU A 182 17.06 35.05 -17.25
C LEU A 182 17.47 33.61 -17.59
N ASP A 183 18.76 33.29 -17.48
CA ASP A 183 19.30 31.94 -17.75
C ASP A 183 18.67 30.89 -16.84
N ALA A 184 18.52 31.18 -15.54
CA ALA A 184 17.89 30.29 -14.57
C ALA A 184 16.38 30.08 -14.80
N LEU A 185 15.71 30.96 -15.57
CA LEU A 185 14.29 30.82 -15.89
C LEU A 185 14.01 30.13 -17.23
N LYS A 186 14.99 30.11 -18.15
CA LYS A 186 14.84 29.55 -19.51
C LYS A 186 14.17 28.16 -19.56
N PRO A 187 14.47 27.19 -18.67
CA PRO A 187 13.92 25.84 -18.79
C PRO A 187 12.41 25.73 -18.51
N PHE A 188 11.84 26.65 -17.73
CA PHE A 188 10.44 26.58 -17.30
C PHE A 188 9.52 27.17 -18.36
N GLU A 189 8.31 26.63 -18.53
CA GLU A 189 7.33 27.13 -19.52
C GLU A 189 6.38 28.19 -18.93
N LEU A 190 6.24 28.22 -17.60
CA LEU A 190 5.32 29.10 -16.89
C LEU A 190 6.00 29.80 -15.71
N LEU A 191 5.76 31.10 -15.57
CA LEU A 191 6.24 31.93 -14.46
C LEU A 191 5.07 32.31 -13.55
N ARG A 192 5.14 31.95 -12.27
CA ARG A 192 4.15 32.35 -11.27
C ARG A 192 4.66 33.52 -10.43
N PHE A 193 3.93 34.62 -10.47
CA PHE A 193 4.32 35.93 -9.94
C PHE A 193 3.73 36.25 -8.57
N THR A 194 3.16 35.27 -7.88
CA THR A 194 2.46 35.50 -6.61
C THR A 194 3.29 36.30 -5.59
N PRO A 195 4.58 36.00 -5.32
CA PRO A 195 5.37 36.78 -4.37
C PRO A 195 5.78 38.18 -4.87
N TRP A 196 5.62 38.46 -6.17
CA TRP A 196 5.84 39.78 -6.78
C TRP A 196 4.59 40.65 -6.73
N MET A 197 3.41 40.04 -6.60
CA MET A 197 2.12 40.74 -6.61
C MET A 197 1.46 40.76 -5.24
N ILE A 198 1.79 39.81 -4.36
CA ILE A 198 1.20 39.66 -3.03
C ILE A 198 2.28 39.30 -1.98
N ARG A 199 2.35 40.07 -0.88
CA ARG A 199 3.27 39.88 0.24
C ARG A 199 2.49 39.20 1.36
N GLY A 200 2.74 37.90 1.55
CA GLY A 200 2.11 37.13 2.62
C GLY A 200 2.35 37.76 3.99
N TYR A 201 1.30 37.80 4.82
CA TYR A 201 1.26 38.19 6.24
C TYR A 201 0.87 39.63 6.64
N SER A 202 0.90 40.64 5.77
CA SER A 202 0.42 41.98 6.18
C SER A 202 -1.10 42.09 6.07
N ARG A 203 -1.78 42.09 7.22
CA ARG A 203 -3.18 42.48 7.40
C ARG A 203 -3.41 43.98 7.15
N ASP A 204 -2.80 44.56 6.11
CA ASP A 204 -2.97 45.99 5.82
C ASP A 204 -4.02 46.14 4.69
N PRO A 205 -5.28 46.45 5.03
CA PRO A 205 -6.42 46.34 4.11
C PRO A 205 -6.43 47.39 2.98
N LEU A 206 -5.43 48.28 2.90
CA LEU A 206 -5.48 49.46 2.02
C LEU A 206 -4.44 49.46 0.89
N VAL A 207 -3.55 48.48 0.84
CA VAL A 207 -2.47 48.45 -0.17
C VAL A 207 -2.99 47.83 -1.48
N ASN A 208 -2.73 48.48 -2.62
CA ASN A 208 -3.12 48.06 -3.98
C ASN A 208 -4.65 47.86 -4.21
N PHE A 209 -5.50 48.63 -3.51
CA PHE A 209 -6.95 48.59 -3.71
C PHE A 209 -7.39 49.09 -5.11
N ASP A 210 -6.70 50.11 -5.65
CA ASP A 210 -7.04 50.77 -6.91
C ASP A 210 -5.85 50.79 -7.89
N TRP A 211 -6.14 50.87 -9.20
CA TRP A 211 -5.13 50.87 -10.26
C TRP A 211 -4.12 52.02 -10.17
N SER A 212 -4.57 53.18 -9.66
CA SER A 212 -3.74 54.35 -9.46
C SER A 212 -2.71 54.18 -8.33
N GLY A 213 -3.00 53.31 -7.35
CA GLY A 213 -2.13 53.00 -6.21
C GLY A 213 -1.07 51.93 -6.49
N ARG A 214 -1.09 51.31 -7.68
CA ARG A 214 -0.10 50.29 -8.05
C ARG A 214 1.30 50.91 -8.18
N ARG A 215 2.33 50.07 -8.04
CA ARG A 215 3.70 50.49 -8.31
C ARG A 215 3.98 50.59 -9.81
N PRO A 216 4.41 51.74 -10.36
CA PRO A 216 4.90 51.82 -11.73
C PRO A 216 6.35 51.31 -11.86
N ALA A 217 6.74 50.89 -13.06
CA ALA A 217 8.12 50.47 -13.35
C ALA A 217 9.15 51.59 -13.10
N THR A 218 8.75 52.85 -13.30
CA THR A 218 9.60 54.04 -13.07
C THR A 218 9.93 54.29 -11.60
N PHE A 219 9.12 53.78 -10.66
CA PHE A 219 9.36 53.94 -9.23
C PHE A 219 10.75 53.41 -8.83
N TYR A 220 11.49 54.17 -8.02
CA TYR A 220 12.92 53.93 -7.76
C TYR A 220 13.24 52.52 -7.25
N THR A 221 12.35 51.92 -6.46
CA THR A 221 12.47 50.56 -5.92
C THR A 221 11.27 49.71 -6.30
N GLN A 222 11.42 48.40 -6.36
CA GLN A 222 10.35 47.41 -6.55
C GLN A 222 10.14 46.54 -5.30
N THR A 223 10.67 46.98 -4.15
CA THR A 223 10.48 46.34 -2.83
C THR A 223 9.38 47.00 -2.01
N GLY A 224 8.81 46.31 -1.02
CA GLY A 224 7.84 46.89 -0.09
C GLY A 224 6.40 46.51 -0.41
N VAL A 225 5.44 47.24 0.16
CA VAL A 225 4.04 46.80 0.21
C VAL A 225 3.30 46.92 -1.13
N ASN A 226 3.70 47.86 -1.99
CA ASN A 226 3.09 48.03 -3.33
C ASN A 226 3.64 47.06 -4.39
N MET A 227 4.70 46.31 -4.05
CA MET A 227 5.26 45.17 -4.80
C MET A 227 5.71 45.48 -6.23
N VAL A 228 5.99 44.47 -7.06
CA VAL A 228 6.59 44.66 -8.40
C VAL A 228 5.54 45.09 -9.41
N SER A 229 5.91 46.04 -10.26
CA SER A 229 5.04 46.55 -11.32
C SER A 229 4.60 45.48 -12.33
N ILE A 230 3.35 45.57 -12.80
CA ILE A 230 2.81 44.65 -13.83
C ILE A 230 3.54 44.81 -15.17
N GLU A 231 4.07 46.00 -15.43
CA GLU A 231 4.92 46.31 -16.58
C GLU A 231 6.15 45.38 -16.61
N TYR A 232 6.86 45.22 -15.49
CA TYR A 232 8.00 44.30 -15.39
C TYR A 232 7.61 42.83 -15.45
N ILE A 233 6.44 42.46 -14.93
CA ILE A 233 5.91 41.09 -15.04
C ILE A 233 5.69 40.72 -16.52
N VAL A 234 5.01 41.59 -17.26
CA VAL A 234 4.73 41.40 -18.69
C VAL A 234 6.02 41.46 -19.52
N GLU A 235 6.94 42.38 -19.22
CA GLU A 235 8.23 42.48 -19.89
C GLU A 235 9.05 41.19 -19.73
N LEU A 236 9.21 40.69 -18.50
CA LEU A 236 9.96 39.46 -18.23
C LEU A 236 9.40 38.25 -18.98
N ALA A 237 8.08 38.08 -18.93
CA ALA A 237 7.41 36.96 -19.57
C ALA A 237 7.46 37.03 -21.10
N ASN A 238 7.37 38.24 -21.68
CA ASN A 238 7.55 38.45 -23.12
C ASN A 238 9.00 38.18 -23.54
N LEU A 239 9.98 38.66 -22.75
CA LEU A 239 11.41 38.48 -23.04
C LEU A 239 11.81 36.99 -23.09
N LEU A 240 11.23 36.19 -22.20
CA LEU A 240 11.49 34.75 -22.14
C LEU A 240 10.50 33.92 -22.97
N ASP A 241 9.49 34.57 -23.56
CA ASP A 241 8.36 33.93 -24.25
C ASP A 241 7.73 32.82 -23.40
N LYS A 242 7.15 33.17 -22.24
CA LYS A 242 6.59 32.22 -21.25
C LYS A 242 5.15 32.53 -20.89
N ASP A 243 4.41 31.52 -20.43
CA ASP A 243 3.08 31.72 -19.84
C ASP A 243 3.20 32.38 -18.46
N ILE A 244 2.16 33.10 -18.04
CA ILE A 244 2.14 33.78 -16.73
C ILE A 244 1.04 33.22 -15.83
N TRP A 245 1.33 33.11 -14.54
CA TRP A 245 0.35 32.90 -13.50
C TRP A 245 0.38 34.08 -12.53
N ILE A 246 -0.71 34.84 -12.50
CA ILE A 246 -0.88 36.02 -11.66
C ILE A 246 -1.90 35.79 -10.54
N SER A 247 -1.69 36.48 -9.42
CA SER A 247 -2.58 36.43 -8.26
C SER A 247 -3.18 37.80 -8.02
N ILE A 248 -4.51 37.86 -7.90
CA ILE A 248 -5.25 39.10 -7.64
C ILE A 248 -5.32 39.35 -6.13
N PRO A 249 -4.87 40.50 -5.60
CA PRO A 249 -4.99 40.80 -4.18
C PRO A 249 -6.45 40.79 -3.68
N ASN A 250 -6.68 40.37 -2.43
CA ASN A 250 -8.03 40.36 -1.84
C ASN A 250 -8.68 41.75 -1.74
N SER A 251 -7.86 42.81 -1.66
CA SER A 251 -8.30 44.20 -1.62
C SER A 251 -8.60 44.78 -3.01
N ALA A 252 -8.35 44.06 -4.11
CA ALA A 252 -8.50 44.62 -5.44
C ALA A 252 -9.95 45.01 -5.74
N ASN A 253 -10.15 46.24 -6.22
CA ASN A 253 -11.44 46.69 -6.70
C ASN A 253 -11.68 46.32 -8.18
N ASP A 254 -12.90 46.58 -8.64
CA ASP A 254 -13.34 46.38 -10.02
C ASP A 254 -12.47 47.10 -11.07
N ALA A 255 -12.01 48.32 -10.78
CA ALA A 255 -11.19 49.12 -11.68
C ALA A 255 -9.77 48.55 -11.80
N TYR A 256 -9.18 48.11 -10.69
CA TYR A 256 -7.89 47.42 -10.66
C TYR A 256 -7.91 46.16 -11.53
N MET A 257 -8.91 45.29 -11.32
CA MET A 257 -9.05 44.04 -12.09
C MET A 257 -9.25 44.30 -13.59
N ARG A 258 -10.11 45.26 -13.96
CA ARG A 258 -10.33 45.64 -15.37
C ARG A 258 -9.09 46.22 -16.03
N ASN A 259 -8.46 47.20 -15.39
CA ASN A 259 -7.30 47.87 -15.98
C ASN A 259 -6.10 46.93 -16.08
N MET A 260 -5.91 46.03 -15.11
CA MET A 260 -4.87 45.01 -15.19
C MET A 260 -5.12 44.01 -16.32
N SER A 261 -6.34 43.50 -16.43
CA SER A 261 -6.68 42.56 -17.50
C SER A 261 -6.60 43.20 -18.89
N ASP A 262 -7.00 44.46 -19.04
CA ASP A 262 -6.81 45.25 -20.28
C ASP A 262 -5.33 45.47 -20.60
N PHE A 263 -4.52 45.84 -19.59
CA PHE A 263 -3.07 46.01 -19.77
C PHE A 263 -2.40 44.71 -20.24
N ILE A 264 -2.70 43.57 -19.60
CA ILE A 264 -2.18 42.26 -20.01
C ILE A 264 -2.65 41.93 -21.43
N LYS A 265 -3.94 42.10 -21.74
CA LYS A 265 -4.47 41.82 -23.07
C LYS A 265 -3.72 42.56 -24.18
N LYS A 266 -3.40 43.83 -23.95
CA LYS A 266 -2.73 44.73 -24.91
C LYS A 266 -1.22 44.48 -25.03
N ASN A 267 -0.54 44.20 -23.93
CA ASN A 267 0.93 44.24 -23.88
C ASN A 267 1.60 42.86 -23.75
N PHE A 268 0.87 41.84 -23.31
CA PHE A 268 1.42 40.48 -23.20
C PHE A 268 1.26 39.72 -24.52
N ASN A 269 2.25 38.88 -24.86
CA ASN A 269 2.27 38.06 -26.08
C ASN A 269 0.95 37.31 -26.28
N SER A 270 0.30 37.50 -27.44
CA SER A 270 -1.01 36.94 -27.74
C SER A 270 -1.02 35.41 -27.86
N ASN A 271 0.14 34.79 -28.08
CA ASN A 271 0.29 33.34 -28.20
C ASN A 271 0.49 32.62 -26.86
N ARG A 272 0.58 33.37 -25.75
CA ARG A 272 0.85 32.83 -24.40
C ARG A 272 -0.39 32.86 -23.51
N LEU A 273 -0.44 31.91 -22.57
CA LEU A 273 -1.54 31.70 -21.64
C LEU A 273 -1.40 32.57 -20.38
N VAL A 274 -2.54 32.94 -19.81
CA VAL A 274 -2.65 33.70 -18.56
C VAL A 274 -3.45 32.90 -17.55
N TYR A 275 -2.79 32.42 -16.51
CA TYR A 275 -3.42 31.75 -15.37
C TYR A 275 -3.75 32.80 -14.30
N VAL A 276 -4.98 32.79 -13.80
CA VAL A 276 -5.47 33.79 -12.87
C VAL A 276 -6.07 33.11 -11.65
N GLU A 277 -5.63 33.52 -10.47
CA GLU A 277 -6.20 33.11 -9.18
C GLU A 277 -6.46 34.31 -8.27
N GLN A 278 -7.34 34.14 -7.28
CA GLN A 278 -7.50 35.10 -6.18
C GLN A 278 -6.50 34.84 -5.06
N ASP A 279 -5.65 35.81 -4.75
CA ASP A 279 -4.78 35.87 -3.58
C ASP A 279 -3.74 34.74 -3.42
N SER A 280 -2.79 34.93 -2.50
CA SER A 280 -1.73 34.01 -2.11
C SER A 280 -1.97 33.32 -0.76
N ASP A 281 -2.82 33.88 0.11
CA ASP A 281 -3.03 33.38 1.49
C ASP A 281 -4.12 32.30 1.53
N LYS A 282 -3.78 31.11 1.03
CA LYS A 282 -4.71 29.98 0.81
C LYS A 282 -5.02 29.15 2.07
N GLY A 283 -4.93 29.76 3.25
CA GLY A 283 -5.20 29.09 4.52
C GLY A 283 -6.64 28.57 4.66
N PHE A 284 -6.89 27.77 5.70
CA PHE A 284 -8.22 27.26 6.03
C PHE A 284 -9.25 28.41 6.09
N ASN A 285 -10.35 28.30 5.32
CA ASN A 285 -11.41 29.30 5.18
C ASN A 285 -11.08 30.64 4.50
N LYS A 286 -9.93 30.83 3.84
CA LYS A 286 -9.57 32.15 3.26
C LYS A 286 -9.97 32.40 1.79
N ASN A 287 -10.57 31.42 1.13
CA ASN A 287 -11.15 31.62 -0.21
C ASN A 287 -12.40 32.51 -0.13
N GLU A 288 -12.49 33.57 -0.97
CA GLU A 288 -13.62 34.53 -1.03
C GLU A 288 -14.40 34.38 -2.35
N PRO A 289 -15.49 33.60 -2.40
CA PRO A 289 -16.17 33.24 -3.65
C PRO A 289 -16.64 34.43 -4.47
N VAL A 290 -17.13 35.49 -3.80
CA VAL A 290 -17.62 36.71 -4.46
C VAL A 290 -16.50 37.40 -5.22
N LEU A 291 -15.32 37.54 -4.59
CA LEU A 291 -14.17 38.15 -5.24
C LEU A 291 -13.65 37.27 -6.38
N GLN A 292 -13.51 35.97 -6.17
CA GLN A 292 -13.07 35.04 -7.21
C GLN A 292 -13.98 35.08 -8.44
N MET A 293 -15.31 35.09 -8.26
CA MET A 293 -16.25 35.21 -9.38
C MET A 293 -16.19 36.59 -10.04
N ASN A 294 -15.92 37.65 -9.28
CA ASN A 294 -15.70 38.97 -9.85
C ASN A 294 -14.43 39.03 -10.70
N VAL A 295 -13.31 38.45 -10.23
CA VAL A 295 -12.07 38.30 -11.01
C VAL A 295 -12.36 37.63 -12.35
N ILE A 296 -13.06 36.49 -12.33
CA ILE A 296 -13.44 35.78 -13.57
C ILE A 296 -14.27 36.69 -14.46
N SER A 297 -15.30 37.35 -13.92
CA SER A 297 -16.17 38.26 -14.67
C SER A 297 -15.43 39.41 -15.34
N GLN A 298 -14.53 40.11 -14.62
CA GLN A 298 -13.79 41.23 -15.20
C GLN A 298 -12.80 40.76 -16.27
N PHE A 299 -12.11 39.63 -16.06
CA PHE A 299 -11.22 39.07 -17.09
C PHE A 299 -12.00 38.60 -18.33
N LYS A 300 -13.17 37.97 -18.17
CA LYS A 300 -14.04 37.58 -19.28
C LYS A 300 -14.55 38.78 -20.08
N LYS A 301 -14.87 39.91 -19.43
CA LYS A 301 -15.23 41.15 -20.13
C LYS A 301 -14.09 41.65 -21.03
N MET A 302 -12.83 41.51 -20.60
CA MET A 302 -11.68 41.98 -21.38
C MET A 302 -11.25 40.98 -22.46
N PHE A 303 -11.10 39.70 -22.12
CA PHE A 303 -10.57 38.67 -23.03
C PHE A 303 -11.63 37.96 -23.88
N GLY A 304 -12.91 38.08 -23.52
CA GLY A 304 -14.02 37.31 -24.08
C GLY A 304 -14.43 36.15 -23.16
N ASN A 305 -15.73 35.82 -23.14
CA ASN A 305 -16.30 34.83 -22.21
C ASN A 305 -15.74 33.41 -22.35
N GLU A 306 -15.34 33.03 -23.57
CA GLU A 306 -14.84 31.70 -23.93
C GLU A 306 -13.38 31.75 -24.40
N SER A 307 -12.64 32.79 -24.02
CA SER A 307 -11.25 32.95 -24.44
C SER A 307 -10.40 31.77 -23.94
N PRO A 308 -9.78 30.96 -24.83
CA PRO A 308 -8.92 29.87 -24.40
C PRO A 308 -7.60 30.36 -23.80
N ARG A 309 -7.32 31.67 -23.92
CA ARG A 309 -6.08 32.33 -23.49
C ARG A 309 -5.98 32.49 -21.97
N VAL A 310 -7.12 32.59 -21.28
CA VAL A 310 -7.15 32.78 -19.82
C VAL A 310 -7.58 31.48 -19.16
N LYS A 311 -6.86 31.07 -18.11
CA LYS A 311 -7.16 29.89 -17.30
C LYS A 311 -7.47 30.31 -15.87
N TYR A 312 -8.68 29.99 -15.41
CA TYR A 312 -9.14 30.34 -14.08
C TYR A 312 -8.83 29.21 -13.11
N VAL A 313 -8.01 29.50 -12.09
CA VAL A 313 -7.51 28.49 -11.16
C VAL A 313 -8.20 28.64 -9.81
N LEU A 314 -8.78 27.55 -9.31
CA LEU A 314 -9.27 27.45 -7.93
C LEU A 314 -8.19 26.80 -7.07
N SER A 315 -7.72 27.51 -6.05
CA SER A 315 -6.54 27.09 -5.28
C SER A 315 -6.86 26.79 -3.82
N THR A 316 -6.12 25.84 -3.23
CA THR A 316 -6.13 25.56 -1.79
C THR A 316 -4.73 25.22 -1.28
N TRP A 317 -4.43 25.48 -0.01
CA TRP A 317 -3.10 25.18 0.55
C TRP A 317 -2.83 23.67 0.66
N LEU A 318 -3.74 22.90 1.24
CA LEU A 318 -3.57 21.45 1.41
C LEU A 318 -4.72 20.69 0.76
N GLY A 319 -4.43 19.49 0.25
CA GLY A 319 -5.44 18.57 -0.28
C GLY A 319 -6.54 18.23 0.74
N ALA A 320 -6.20 18.21 2.04
CA ALA A 320 -7.15 18.02 3.13
C ALA A 320 -8.25 19.11 3.20
N TYR A 321 -8.01 20.29 2.62
CA TYR A 321 -8.96 21.40 2.57
C TYR A 321 -9.81 21.41 1.30
N PHE A 322 -9.73 20.37 0.46
CA PHE A 322 -10.52 20.24 -0.77
C PHE A 322 -12.01 20.49 -0.53
N ASP A 323 -12.62 19.72 0.36
CA ASP A 323 -14.07 19.80 0.61
C ASP A 323 -14.47 21.16 1.19
N ASN A 324 -13.65 21.72 2.09
CA ASN A 324 -13.87 23.07 2.64
C ASN A 324 -13.83 24.15 1.55
N THR A 325 -12.92 24.03 0.59
CA THR A 325 -12.78 25.00 -0.50
C THR A 325 -13.93 24.88 -1.49
N VAL A 326 -14.20 23.67 -1.98
CA VAL A 326 -15.20 23.42 -3.01
C VAL A 326 -16.62 23.75 -2.53
N ASN A 327 -16.94 23.45 -1.27
CA ASN A 327 -18.29 23.69 -0.72
C ASN A 327 -18.65 25.18 -0.54
N LYS A 328 -17.70 26.11 -0.73
CA LYS A 328 -17.98 27.55 -0.73
C LYS A 328 -18.59 28.06 -2.05
N TYR A 329 -18.59 27.24 -3.10
CA TYR A 329 -18.99 27.62 -4.44
C TYR A 329 -20.24 26.86 -4.89
N SER A 330 -21.10 27.50 -5.68
CA SER A 330 -22.20 26.79 -6.34
C SER A 330 -21.69 25.90 -7.48
N GLU A 331 -22.51 24.94 -7.94
CA GLU A 331 -22.13 24.11 -9.09
C GLU A 331 -21.92 24.91 -10.38
N ASN A 332 -22.58 26.07 -10.52
CA ASN A 332 -22.38 26.97 -11.65
C ASN A 332 -21.07 27.74 -11.53
N ASP A 333 -20.69 28.17 -10.32
CA ASP A 333 -19.39 28.81 -10.08
C ASP A 333 -18.25 27.82 -10.36
N LEU A 334 -18.39 26.57 -9.93
CA LEU A 334 -17.36 25.55 -10.11
C LEU A 334 -17.06 25.25 -11.59
N LYS A 335 -18.07 25.37 -12.47
CA LYS A 335 -17.89 25.22 -13.93
C LYS A 335 -17.09 26.34 -14.58
N GLN A 336 -16.84 27.44 -13.87
CA GLN A 336 -16.07 28.58 -14.39
C GLN A 336 -14.56 28.36 -14.27
N PHE A 337 -14.10 27.38 -13.50
CA PHE A 337 -12.68 27.08 -13.30
C PHE A 337 -12.17 26.10 -14.35
N ASP A 338 -10.91 26.29 -14.76
CA ASP A 338 -10.21 25.44 -15.72
C ASP A 338 -9.27 24.43 -15.03
N ALA A 339 -8.86 24.72 -13.78
CA ALA A 339 -7.96 23.86 -13.02
C ALA A 339 -8.19 24.02 -11.51
N PHE A 340 -7.92 22.95 -10.77
CA PHE A 340 -7.87 22.96 -9.32
C PHE A 340 -6.42 22.81 -8.87
N SER A 341 -5.89 23.76 -8.10
CA SER A 341 -4.51 23.74 -7.66
C SER A 341 -4.35 23.52 -6.16
N ILE A 342 -3.38 22.70 -5.78
CA ILE A 342 -2.98 22.52 -4.38
C ILE A 342 -1.55 23.01 -4.13
N GLY A 343 -1.26 23.42 -2.89
CA GLY A 343 0.10 23.56 -2.42
C GLY A 343 0.82 22.21 -2.48
N GLY A 344 1.92 22.15 -3.23
CA GLY A 344 2.75 20.96 -3.42
C GLY A 344 3.94 20.92 -2.47
N ASP A 345 3.75 21.30 -1.21
CA ASP A 345 4.81 21.17 -0.21
C ASP A 345 5.13 19.65 -0.06
N ILE A 346 6.19 19.17 -0.71
CA ILE A 346 6.63 17.78 -0.66
C ILE A 346 7.34 17.56 0.66
N ALA A 347 7.08 16.42 1.28
CA ALA A 347 7.56 16.13 2.61
C ALA A 347 7.15 17.19 3.63
N HIS A 348 5.99 17.82 3.41
CA HIS A 348 5.43 18.80 4.32
C HIS A 348 5.09 18.11 5.63
N GLY A 349 5.85 18.45 6.67
CA GLY A 349 5.68 17.83 7.96
C GLY A 349 5.98 16.33 7.93
N ILE A 350 7.16 15.92 7.44
CA ILE A 350 7.85 14.71 7.96
C ILE A 350 7.50 14.65 9.44
N GLU A 351 6.62 13.69 9.80
CA GLU A 351 5.81 13.75 11.01
C GLU A 351 6.70 13.54 12.24
N PHE A 352 7.35 14.61 12.67
CA PHE A 352 7.78 14.78 14.05
C PHE A 352 6.57 15.15 14.94
N ASN A 353 5.37 14.65 14.62
CA ASN A 353 4.10 15.23 15.06
C ASN A 353 3.08 14.17 15.45
N SER A 354 3.53 13.09 16.10
CA SER A 354 2.68 12.53 17.15
C SER A 354 2.62 13.56 18.28
N ASN A 355 1.53 13.61 19.06
CA ASN A 355 1.42 14.42 20.29
C ASN A 355 2.46 14.05 21.40
N SER A 356 3.55 13.38 21.01
CA SER A 356 4.61 12.77 21.82
C SER A 356 6.01 12.89 21.18
N TYR A 357 6.21 13.77 20.18
CA TYR A 357 7.54 13.91 19.58
C TYR A 357 8.58 14.34 20.60
N ASN A 358 9.59 13.49 20.72
CA ASN A 358 10.75 13.71 21.57
C ASN A 358 11.91 14.12 20.65
N ILE A 359 12.17 15.42 20.56
CA ILE A 359 13.30 16.02 19.82
C ILE A 359 14.67 15.43 20.24
N THR A 360 14.76 14.80 21.41
CA THR A 360 15.95 14.02 21.80
C THR A 360 16.23 12.86 20.83
N LYS A 361 15.21 12.28 20.19
CA LYS A 361 15.40 11.21 19.18
C LYS A 361 16.16 11.69 17.95
N SER A 362 16.01 12.96 17.56
CA SER A 362 16.72 13.50 16.39
C SER A 362 18.20 13.79 16.65
N LEU A 363 18.66 13.73 17.91
CA LEU A 363 20.08 13.96 18.24
C LEU A 363 21.02 12.94 17.57
N ASN A 364 20.52 11.73 17.29
CA ASN A 364 21.29 10.68 16.64
C ASN A 364 21.04 10.58 15.13
N PHE A 365 20.21 11.47 14.57
CA PHE A 365 19.92 11.42 13.14
C PHE A 365 21.15 11.83 12.33
N THR A 366 21.29 11.15 11.19
CA THR A 366 22.26 11.34 10.13
C THR A 366 21.59 11.95 8.89
N ILE A 367 22.38 12.30 7.88
CA ILE A 367 21.85 12.77 6.59
C ILE A 367 21.00 11.66 5.94
N GLU A 368 21.47 10.42 6.01
CA GLU A 368 20.82 9.24 5.46
C GLU A 368 19.44 9.00 6.10
N ASP A 369 19.30 9.22 7.41
CA ASP A 369 18.01 9.14 8.10
C ASP A 369 17.02 10.17 7.54
N ILE A 370 17.46 11.42 7.33
CA ILE A 370 16.61 12.47 6.75
C ILE A 370 16.19 12.12 5.32
N LEU A 371 17.11 11.60 4.51
CA LEU A 371 16.83 11.18 3.13
C LEU A 371 15.84 10.01 3.08
N GLU A 372 15.97 9.01 3.95
CA GLU A 372 15.02 7.91 4.06
C GLU A 372 13.65 8.42 4.53
N MET A 373 13.58 9.36 5.48
CA MET A 373 12.33 9.98 5.92
C MET A 373 11.63 10.72 4.78
N ILE A 374 12.38 11.48 3.96
CA ILE A 374 11.85 12.14 2.76
C ILE A 374 11.30 11.09 1.79
N TYR A 375 12.05 10.01 1.52
CA TYR A 375 11.61 8.93 0.65
C TYR A 375 10.31 8.29 1.13
N GLN A 376 10.21 7.92 2.41
CA GLN A 376 8.99 7.34 2.98
C GLN A 376 7.80 8.29 2.91
N GLN A 377 8.04 9.58 3.10
CA GLN A 377 6.99 10.60 3.02
C GLN A 377 6.48 10.80 1.58
N ILE A 378 7.35 10.73 0.56
CA ILE A 378 6.95 10.74 -0.86
C ILE A 378 6.00 9.56 -1.15
N GLN A 379 6.30 8.36 -0.63
CA GLN A 379 5.41 7.18 -0.79
C GLN A 379 4.04 7.39 -0.14
N LYS A 380 3.97 8.05 1.02
CA LYS A 380 2.72 8.38 1.72
C LYS A 380 1.92 9.45 0.97
N GLU A 381 2.60 10.43 0.39
CA GLU A 381 1.96 11.50 -0.39
C GLU A 381 1.33 10.97 -1.68
N GLU A 382 1.91 9.96 -2.34
CA GLU A 382 1.28 9.32 -3.51
C GLU A 382 -0.11 8.77 -3.20
N ILE A 383 -0.31 8.16 -2.02
CA ILE A 383 -1.63 7.68 -1.58
C ILE A 383 -2.62 8.85 -1.46
N SER A 384 -2.20 9.94 -0.84
CA SER A 384 -3.03 11.14 -0.66
C SER A 384 -3.36 11.81 -1.99
N LEU A 385 -2.40 11.85 -2.91
CA LEU A 385 -2.53 12.38 -4.27
C LEU A 385 -3.55 11.58 -5.08
N ASN A 386 -3.50 10.24 -5.03
CA ASN A 386 -4.49 9.39 -5.71
C ASN A 386 -5.91 9.70 -5.23
N HIS A 387 -6.13 9.76 -3.91
CA HIS A 387 -7.44 10.11 -3.34
C HIS A 387 -7.92 11.50 -3.77
N LEU A 388 -7.04 12.51 -3.70
CA LEU A 388 -7.37 13.88 -4.09
C LEU A 388 -7.67 14.00 -5.58
N ARG A 389 -6.91 13.31 -6.43
CA ARG A 389 -7.14 13.28 -7.87
C ARG A 389 -8.51 12.69 -8.19
N HIS A 390 -8.90 11.59 -7.53
CA HIS A 390 -10.24 11.02 -7.70
C HIS A 390 -11.33 12.01 -7.25
N LYS A 391 -11.17 12.66 -6.09
CA LYS A 391 -12.10 13.70 -5.61
C LYS A 391 -12.26 14.83 -6.61
N THR A 392 -11.13 15.34 -7.12
CA THR A 392 -11.09 16.46 -8.09
C THR A 392 -11.80 16.08 -9.38
N PHE A 393 -11.51 14.91 -9.94
CA PHE A 393 -12.16 14.45 -11.16
C PHE A 393 -13.67 14.28 -10.99
N ILE A 394 -14.10 13.59 -9.92
CA ILE A 394 -15.51 13.30 -9.68
C ILE A 394 -16.32 14.58 -9.44
N ARG A 395 -15.78 15.51 -8.63
CA ARG A 395 -16.53 16.68 -8.19
C ARG A 395 -16.42 17.87 -9.13
N LEU A 396 -15.24 18.08 -9.74
CA LEU A 396 -14.94 19.29 -10.51
C LEU A 396 -14.78 19.03 -12.01
N LYS A 397 -14.39 17.80 -12.43
CA LYS A 397 -14.12 17.44 -13.83
C LYS A 397 -13.06 18.33 -14.51
N ILE A 398 -12.11 18.85 -13.74
CA ILE A 398 -10.99 19.69 -14.19
C ILE A 398 -9.65 19.07 -13.71
N PRO A 399 -8.51 19.39 -14.35
CA PRO A 399 -7.21 18.89 -13.94
C PRO A 399 -6.81 19.35 -12.52
N LEU A 400 -6.12 18.46 -11.81
CA LEU A 400 -5.38 18.75 -10.58
C LEU A 400 -3.98 19.27 -10.95
N ILE A 401 -3.61 20.47 -10.50
CA ILE A 401 -2.29 21.07 -10.71
C ILE A 401 -1.64 21.43 -9.36
N GLY A 402 -0.32 21.68 -9.35
CA GLY A 402 0.43 22.00 -8.14
C GLY A 402 1.03 23.39 -8.18
N TYR A 403 1.04 24.10 -7.05
CA TYR A 403 1.83 25.32 -6.86
C TYR A 403 2.72 25.21 -5.63
N ASN A 404 3.85 25.93 -5.62
CA ASN A 404 4.88 25.81 -4.58
C ASN A 404 5.44 24.37 -4.44
N VAL A 405 5.49 23.63 -5.54
CA VAL A 405 5.94 22.23 -5.55
C VAL A 405 7.42 22.15 -5.17
N GLY A 406 7.76 21.57 -4.03
CA GLY A 406 9.12 21.58 -3.51
C GLY A 406 9.26 20.94 -2.13
N PHE A 407 10.46 20.50 -1.76
CA PHE A 407 10.71 19.99 -0.42
C PHE A 407 10.52 21.09 0.64
N SER A 408 9.54 20.91 1.52
CA SER A 408 9.23 21.82 2.63
C SER A 408 9.47 21.14 3.98
N VAL A 409 10.63 20.51 4.13
CA VAL A 409 11.06 19.84 5.36
C VAL A 409 11.47 20.89 6.41
N HIS A 410 10.90 20.81 7.61
CA HIS A 410 11.21 21.73 8.72
C HIS A 410 11.17 21.01 10.07
N ALA A 411 11.82 21.60 11.08
CA ALA A 411 11.75 21.11 12.45
C ALA A 411 10.34 21.32 13.07
N PRO A 412 9.92 20.50 14.05
CA PRO A 412 8.55 20.45 14.59
C PRO A 412 8.08 21.67 15.40
N GLY A 413 8.94 22.64 15.74
CA GLY A 413 8.62 23.84 16.53
C GLY A 413 7.60 24.80 15.89
N PHE A 414 6.90 24.37 14.83
CA PHE A 414 6.00 25.11 13.97
C PHE A 414 4.80 25.78 14.67
N ALA A 415 4.33 25.25 15.79
CA ALA A 415 3.33 25.92 16.60
C ALA A 415 4.01 26.45 17.86
N SER A 416 3.95 27.76 18.09
CA SER A 416 4.50 28.46 19.26
C SER A 416 4.12 27.83 20.62
N ARG A 417 3.06 27.02 20.64
CA ARG A 417 2.60 26.18 21.76
C ARG A 417 3.47 24.95 22.09
N PHE A 418 4.42 24.57 21.23
CA PHE A 418 5.32 23.42 21.44
C PHE A 418 6.80 23.80 21.57
N ARG A 419 7.13 25.10 21.48
CA ARG A 419 8.51 25.57 21.62
C ARG A 419 8.97 25.33 23.05
N LYS A 420 9.95 24.45 23.21
CA LYS A 420 10.61 24.15 24.48
C LYS A 420 11.96 24.86 24.48
N LEU A 421 12.06 25.98 25.22
CA LEU A 421 13.28 26.82 25.25
C LEU A 421 14.54 26.01 25.65
N ASP A 422 14.37 24.97 26.46
CA ASP A 422 15.38 23.99 26.89
C ASP A 422 15.86 23.04 25.77
N MET A 423 15.18 22.97 24.62
CA MET A 423 15.52 22.08 23.49
C MET A 423 15.96 22.81 22.22
N SER A 424 16.12 24.14 22.29
CA SER A 424 16.51 25.04 21.18
C SER A 424 17.75 24.57 20.39
N ALA A 425 18.78 24.08 21.06
CA ALA A 425 20.00 23.58 20.42
C ALA A 425 19.78 22.30 19.59
N ALA A 426 18.91 21.40 20.07
CA ALA A 426 18.57 20.17 19.36
C ALA A 426 17.71 20.45 18.11
N GLU A 427 16.78 21.41 18.22
CA GLU A 427 15.99 21.90 17.09
C GLU A 427 16.89 22.56 16.03
N GLN A 428 17.82 23.42 16.45
CA GLN A 428 18.79 24.06 15.53
C GLN A 428 19.67 23.03 14.82
N ARG A 429 20.18 22.02 15.54
CA ARG A 429 20.97 20.93 14.94
C ARG A 429 20.17 20.18 13.88
N LEU A 430 18.90 19.88 14.16
CA LEU A 430 18.04 19.19 13.20
C LEU A 430 17.77 20.06 11.95
N GLU A 431 17.55 21.36 12.12
CA GLU A 431 17.42 22.30 11.00
C GLU A 431 18.67 22.31 10.12
N ASP A 432 19.87 22.39 10.72
CA ASP A 432 21.13 22.37 9.99
C ASP A 432 21.32 21.04 9.24
N LEU A 433 21.00 19.92 9.88
CA LEU A 433 21.04 18.59 9.26
C LEU A 433 20.08 18.47 8.07
N ILE A 434 18.87 19.03 8.18
CA ILE A 434 17.89 19.07 7.07
C ILE A 434 18.45 19.89 5.91
N ILE A 435 19.04 21.06 6.17
CA ILE A 435 19.65 21.90 5.13
C ILE A 435 20.78 21.15 4.42
N GLU A 436 21.63 20.46 5.17
CA GLU A 436 22.73 19.65 4.64
C GLU A 436 22.21 18.46 3.82
N ALA A 437 21.20 17.74 4.32
CA ALA A 437 20.55 16.65 3.59
C ALA A 437 19.92 17.13 2.28
N LEU A 438 19.30 18.32 2.25
CA LEU A 438 18.72 18.91 1.04
C LEU A 438 19.76 19.38 0.00
N ARG A 439 21.05 19.41 0.36
CA ARG A 439 22.18 19.62 -0.58
C ARG A 439 22.76 18.31 -1.10
N HIS A 440 22.39 17.16 -0.53
CA HIS A 440 22.92 15.87 -0.92
C HIS A 440 22.50 15.47 -2.35
N PRO A 441 23.35 14.83 -3.17
CA PRO A 441 23.02 14.46 -4.54
C PRO A 441 21.77 13.56 -4.70
N MET A 442 21.46 12.72 -3.69
CA MET A 442 20.26 11.87 -3.68
C MET A 442 18.94 12.67 -3.76
N VAL A 443 18.96 13.95 -3.37
CA VAL A 443 17.80 14.85 -3.44
C VAL A 443 17.34 15.03 -4.89
N GLU A 444 18.26 14.96 -5.85
CA GLU A 444 17.92 15.00 -7.27
C GLU A 444 17.01 13.82 -7.65
N ASP A 445 17.39 12.61 -7.24
CA ASP A 445 16.63 11.39 -7.52
C ASP A 445 15.30 11.35 -6.75
N LEU A 446 15.28 11.80 -5.48
CA LEU A 446 14.04 11.90 -4.69
C LEU A 446 13.04 12.87 -5.30
N PHE A 447 13.52 14.01 -5.82
CA PHE A 447 12.67 15.00 -6.45
C PHE A 447 12.11 14.49 -7.79
N LEU A 448 12.92 13.74 -8.56
CA LEU A 448 12.47 13.04 -9.76
C LEU A 448 11.43 11.94 -9.45
N ASP A 449 11.62 11.15 -8.40
CA ASP A 449 10.66 10.14 -7.96
C ASP A 449 9.30 10.77 -7.61
N PHE A 450 9.29 11.88 -6.86
CA PHE A 450 8.05 12.62 -6.59
C PHE A 450 7.38 13.10 -7.88
N MET A 451 8.12 13.76 -8.79
CA MET A 451 7.56 14.25 -10.05
C MET A 451 6.96 13.11 -10.89
N GLN A 452 7.61 11.94 -10.88
CA GLN A 452 7.11 10.76 -11.56
C GLN A 452 5.82 10.23 -10.91
N ARG A 453 5.72 10.19 -9.58
CA ARG A 453 4.48 9.80 -8.87
C ARG A 453 3.34 10.79 -9.09
N TRP A 454 3.63 12.09 -9.04
CA TRP A 454 2.67 13.15 -9.38
C TRP A 454 2.08 12.92 -10.77
N TYR A 455 2.96 12.73 -11.76
CA TYR A 455 2.56 12.48 -13.14
C TYR A 455 1.76 11.17 -13.31
N LYS A 456 2.24 10.06 -12.74
CA LYS A 456 1.55 8.75 -12.83
C LYS A 456 0.23 8.69 -12.06
N SER A 457 -0.01 9.59 -11.11
CA SER A 457 -1.31 9.76 -10.47
C SER A 457 -2.37 10.42 -11.36
N GLY A 458 -1.95 11.01 -12.49
CA GLY A 458 -2.82 11.78 -13.39
C GLY A 458 -2.93 13.26 -13.05
N ALA A 459 -2.00 13.78 -12.25
CA ALA A 459 -1.91 15.21 -11.98
C ALA A 459 -1.11 15.94 -13.09
N GLY A 460 -1.46 17.21 -13.32
CA GLY A 460 -0.98 18.02 -14.44
C GLY A 460 0.22 18.91 -14.11
N LEU A 461 0.16 20.16 -14.55
CA LEU A 461 1.20 21.19 -14.33
C LEU A 461 1.70 21.23 -12.87
N MET A 462 3.02 21.28 -12.70
CA MET A 462 3.68 21.56 -11.44
C MET A 462 4.39 22.91 -11.52
N VAL A 463 4.00 23.86 -10.66
CA VAL A 463 4.76 25.08 -10.46
C VAL A 463 5.66 24.88 -9.25
N LEU A 464 6.96 24.75 -9.51
CA LEU A 464 7.96 24.52 -8.48
C LEU A 464 8.03 25.70 -7.50
N ASN A 465 8.56 25.45 -6.31
CA ASN A 465 8.80 26.46 -5.29
C ASN A 465 9.74 27.58 -5.78
N ASN A 466 9.93 28.63 -5.00
CA ASN A 466 10.66 29.83 -5.40
C ASN A 466 12.00 29.49 -6.06
N LEU A 467 12.32 30.12 -7.20
CA LEU A 467 13.61 29.91 -7.89
C LEU A 467 14.79 30.11 -6.94
N VAL A 468 14.78 31.23 -6.21
CA VAL A 468 15.71 31.54 -5.13
C VAL A 468 14.93 32.09 -3.95
N GLU A 469 15.30 31.69 -2.75
CA GLU A 469 14.82 32.25 -1.50
C GLU A 469 15.94 32.18 -0.47
N ARG A 470 15.86 33.00 0.57
CA ARG A 470 16.80 32.96 1.68
C ARG A 470 16.74 31.58 2.35
N VAL A 471 17.90 30.96 2.54
CA VAL A 471 18.01 29.79 3.43
C VAL A 471 17.89 30.32 4.86
N ASP A 472 16.70 30.18 5.42
CA ASP A 472 16.41 30.67 6.77
C ASP A 472 16.91 29.69 7.82
N ARG A 473 17.56 30.24 8.86
CA ARG A 473 17.85 29.54 10.12
C ARG A 473 17.08 30.22 11.24
N CYS A 474 16.36 29.44 12.04
CA CYS A 474 15.57 29.99 13.13
C CYS A 474 16.48 30.23 14.33
N VAL A 475 16.83 31.48 14.62
CA VAL A 475 17.66 31.81 15.79
C VAL A 475 17.03 31.23 17.06
N ASN A 476 17.79 30.38 17.76
CA ASN A 476 17.38 29.58 18.93
C ASN A 476 16.45 28.38 18.62
N GLY A 477 16.47 27.84 17.40
CA GLY A 477 15.72 26.65 17.02
C GLY A 477 14.19 26.82 17.00
N GLY A 478 13.55 26.07 16.09
CA GLY A 478 12.11 25.96 15.97
C GLY A 478 11.48 27.06 15.09
N GLY A 479 10.62 26.65 14.16
CA GLY A 479 9.85 27.56 13.30
C GLY A 479 9.68 27.03 11.87
N ARG A 480 9.33 27.92 10.92
CA ARG A 480 9.17 27.58 9.48
C ARG A 480 10.47 27.74 8.66
N CYS A 481 11.62 27.83 9.32
CA CYS A 481 12.94 27.95 8.67
C CYS A 481 13.33 26.69 7.91
N GLY A 482 14.15 26.83 6.87
CA GLY A 482 14.59 25.71 6.04
C GLY A 482 14.97 26.12 4.62
N TYR A 483 15.17 25.12 3.75
CA TYR A 483 15.63 25.30 2.37
C TYR A 483 14.59 24.83 1.34
N ARG A 484 13.68 25.74 0.97
CA ARG A 484 12.52 25.43 0.09
C ARG A 484 12.76 25.75 -1.38
N SER A 485 13.58 26.76 -1.65
CA SER A 485 13.85 27.24 -3.00
C SER A 485 14.60 26.23 -3.86
N LEU A 486 14.56 26.40 -5.18
CA LEU A 486 15.29 25.54 -6.11
C LEU A 486 16.82 25.79 -6.05
N LEU A 487 17.20 27.04 -5.81
CA LEU A 487 18.57 27.53 -5.65
C LEU A 487 18.70 28.36 -4.36
N GLU A 488 19.89 28.46 -3.79
CA GLU A 488 20.23 29.34 -2.66
C GLU A 488 20.62 30.74 -3.12
N ASN A 489 21.27 30.84 -4.29
CA ASN A 489 21.61 32.09 -4.97
C ASN A 489 21.86 31.86 -6.47
N LEU A 490 21.83 32.94 -7.27
CA LEU A 490 22.03 32.86 -8.72
C LEU A 490 23.48 32.65 -9.17
N ASN A 491 24.46 32.61 -8.26
CA ASN A 491 25.86 32.37 -8.61
C ASN A 491 26.24 30.89 -8.56
N GLN A 492 25.33 30.02 -8.14
CA GLN A 492 25.55 28.57 -8.13
C GLN A 492 25.60 28.00 -9.55
N ASP A 493 26.40 26.96 -9.76
CA ASP A 493 26.33 26.16 -10.98
C ASP A 493 25.02 25.38 -10.99
N LEU A 494 24.10 25.81 -11.87
CA LEU A 494 22.76 25.27 -12.02
C LEU A 494 22.73 23.75 -12.25
N THR A 495 23.77 23.19 -12.85
CA THR A 495 23.84 21.75 -13.14
C THR A 495 24.21 20.91 -11.92
N THR A 496 24.73 21.54 -10.86
CA THR A 496 25.18 20.85 -9.64
C THR A 496 24.20 20.95 -8.48
N VAL A 497 23.20 21.85 -8.55
CA VAL A 497 22.20 22.02 -7.49
C VAL A 497 21.13 20.94 -7.62
N PRO A 498 20.98 19.99 -6.67
CA PRO A 498 20.18 18.77 -6.87
C PRO A 498 18.73 19.02 -7.28
N LYS A 499 18.06 20.00 -6.66
CA LYS A 499 16.66 20.34 -6.97
C LYS A 499 16.49 20.93 -8.39
N TYR A 500 17.43 21.78 -8.81
CA TYR A 500 17.42 22.38 -10.15
C TYR A 500 17.83 21.35 -11.22
N ALA A 501 18.86 20.56 -10.95
CA ALA A 501 19.30 19.47 -11.81
C ALA A 501 18.19 18.44 -12.07
N ALA A 502 17.39 18.12 -11.05
CA ALA A 502 16.20 17.28 -11.19
C ALA A 502 15.15 17.90 -12.12
N ALA A 503 14.89 19.21 -12.02
CA ALA A 503 13.99 19.90 -12.94
C ALA A 503 14.48 19.84 -14.39
N LEU A 504 15.78 20.07 -14.62
CA LEU A 504 16.40 19.91 -15.95
C LEU A 504 16.28 18.48 -16.47
N LYS A 505 16.57 17.47 -15.64
CA LYS A 505 16.43 16.06 -16.01
C LYS A 505 14.99 15.70 -16.35
N TRP A 506 14.02 16.21 -15.58
CA TRP A 506 12.60 16.01 -15.86
C TRP A 506 12.20 16.53 -17.24
N ILE A 507 12.55 17.79 -17.52
CA ILE A 507 12.25 18.49 -18.78
C ILE A 507 12.89 17.77 -19.97
N ASN A 508 14.11 17.24 -19.79
CA ASN A 508 14.83 16.49 -20.82
C ASN A 508 14.36 15.03 -20.98
N GLY A 509 13.34 14.57 -20.24
CA GLY A 509 12.82 13.21 -20.35
C GLY A 509 13.62 12.14 -19.61
N ASN A 510 14.57 12.52 -18.74
CA ASN A 510 15.39 11.58 -17.96
C ASN A 510 14.69 11.10 -16.68
N ASN A 511 14.97 9.89 -16.23
CA ASN A 511 14.49 9.33 -14.96
C ASN A 511 15.56 9.44 -13.85
N GLY A 512 15.12 9.37 -12.59
CA GLY A 512 16.01 9.19 -11.45
C GLY A 512 16.53 7.75 -11.35
N ARG A 513 17.47 7.53 -10.42
CA ARG A 513 18.08 6.22 -10.14
C ARG A 513 17.31 5.38 -9.12
N ILE A 514 16.36 5.99 -8.40
CA ILE A 514 15.55 5.28 -7.41
C ILE A 514 14.61 4.32 -8.15
N PRO A 515 14.62 3.02 -7.80
CA PRO A 515 13.67 2.05 -8.36
C PRO A 515 12.23 2.50 -8.11
N PHE A 516 11.40 2.50 -9.15
CA PHE A 516 10.00 2.92 -9.06
C PHE A 516 9.08 1.71 -8.81
N THR A 517 9.36 0.60 -9.49
CA THR A 517 8.64 -0.69 -9.42
C THR A 517 9.58 -1.85 -9.11
N SER A 518 9.04 -3.04 -8.81
CA SER A 518 9.88 -4.24 -8.68
C SER A 518 10.63 -4.62 -9.96
N ASP A 519 10.15 -4.18 -11.13
CA ASP A 519 10.80 -4.44 -12.42
C ASP A 519 12.13 -3.66 -12.55
N ASP A 520 12.29 -2.56 -11.81
CA ASP A 520 13.52 -1.77 -11.74
C ASP A 520 14.57 -2.39 -10.80
N LEU A 521 14.18 -3.37 -9.99
CA LEU A 521 15.07 -4.06 -9.07
C LEU A 521 15.78 -5.23 -9.79
N PRO A 522 17.04 -5.54 -9.41
CA PRO A 522 17.72 -6.72 -9.91
C PRO A 522 16.90 -7.97 -9.60
N LYS A 523 16.54 -8.74 -10.64
CA LYS A 523 15.83 -10.01 -10.46
C LYS A 523 16.76 -11.00 -9.76
N GLU A 524 16.28 -11.56 -8.67
CA GLU A 524 16.98 -12.59 -7.91
C GLU A 524 17.31 -13.77 -8.83
N LYS A 525 18.59 -14.16 -8.90
CA LYS A 525 19.00 -15.31 -9.70
C LYS A 525 18.46 -16.57 -9.04
N VAL A 526 17.51 -17.24 -9.71
CA VAL A 526 17.04 -18.55 -9.29
C VAL A 526 18.17 -19.54 -9.55
N VAL A 527 18.86 -19.97 -8.49
CA VAL A 527 19.82 -21.06 -8.55
C VAL A 527 19.02 -22.37 -8.55
N LEU A 528 18.92 -22.96 -9.73
CA LEU A 528 18.28 -24.25 -9.93
C LEU A 528 19.24 -25.37 -9.53
N CYS A 529 18.67 -26.52 -9.21
CA CYS A 529 19.39 -27.74 -8.93
C CYS A 529 19.39 -28.57 -10.21
N ASP A 530 20.54 -29.16 -10.56
CA ASP A 530 20.66 -29.98 -11.78
C ASP A 530 19.75 -31.22 -11.69
N SER A 531 19.57 -31.76 -10.49
CA SER A 531 18.79 -32.96 -10.18
C SER A 531 18.14 -32.83 -8.79
N CYS A 532 16.81 -32.75 -8.74
CA CYS A 532 16.05 -32.64 -7.48
C CYS A 532 14.60 -33.14 -7.63
N LYS A 533 14.44 -34.43 -7.95
CA LYS A 533 13.11 -34.98 -8.29
C LYS A 533 12.19 -35.09 -7.07
N TRP A 534 12.69 -35.64 -5.96
CA TRP A 534 11.92 -35.82 -4.72
C TRP A 534 12.40 -34.90 -3.61
N GLY A 535 12.63 -33.64 -3.96
CA GLY A 535 12.96 -32.59 -3.01
C GLY A 535 12.55 -31.22 -3.52
N THR A 536 12.74 -30.22 -2.67
CA THR A 536 12.61 -28.81 -3.04
C THR A 536 14.01 -28.27 -3.30
N CYS A 537 14.24 -27.72 -4.49
CA CYS A 537 15.47 -26.99 -4.76
C CYS A 537 15.48 -25.64 -4.05
N HIS A 538 16.55 -25.36 -3.31
CA HIS A 538 16.75 -24.09 -2.62
C HIS A 538 18.24 -23.72 -2.64
N LEU A 539 18.56 -22.60 -3.29
CA LEU A 539 19.94 -22.08 -3.41
C LEU A 539 20.94 -23.12 -3.96
N GLY A 540 20.52 -23.94 -4.92
CA GLY A 540 21.35 -25.00 -5.51
C GLY A 540 21.46 -26.28 -4.68
N GLU A 541 20.89 -26.34 -3.48
CA GLU A 541 20.79 -27.56 -2.68
C GLU A 541 19.39 -28.19 -2.83
N CYS A 542 19.34 -29.51 -3.05
CA CYS A 542 18.08 -30.25 -3.05
C CYS A 542 17.71 -30.67 -1.62
N ILE A 543 16.59 -30.17 -1.10
CA ILE A 543 16.09 -30.51 0.22
C ILE A 543 15.05 -31.62 0.09
N CYS A 544 15.42 -32.84 0.47
CA CYS A 544 14.61 -34.04 0.21
C CYS A 544 13.28 -34.03 0.93
N PHE A 545 12.26 -34.59 0.27
CA PHE A 545 10.97 -34.94 0.86
C PHE A 545 11.07 -36.16 1.79
N ASP A 546 10.04 -36.43 2.60
CA ASP A 546 10.08 -37.51 3.59
C ASP A 546 10.28 -38.88 2.93
N GLY A 547 11.12 -39.74 3.49
CA GLY A 547 11.48 -41.02 2.85
C GLY A 547 12.35 -40.92 1.59
N PHE A 548 12.99 -39.77 1.34
CA PHE A 548 14.09 -39.64 0.38
C PHE A 548 15.34 -39.06 1.03
N SER A 549 16.50 -39.31 0.43
CA SER A 549 17.82 -38.93 0.92
C SER A 549 18.83 -38.80 -0.23
N GLY A 550 20.04 -38.34 0.09
CA GLY A 550 21.10 -38.07 -0.87
C GLY A 550 21.05 -36.64 -1.42
N PRO A 551 22.11 -36.21 -2.13
CA PRO A 551 22.23 -34.83 -2.63
C PRO A 551 21.22 -34.49 -3.72
N GLU A 552 20.68 -35.49 -4.43
CA GLU A 552 19.68 -35.31 -5.50
C GLU A 552 18.26 -35.75 -5.08
N CYS A 553 18.13 -36.25 -3.85
CA CYS A 553 16.90 -36.82 -3.29
C CYS A 553 16.31 -37.95 -4.14
N ASP A 554 17.17 -38.80 -4.65
CA ASP A 554 16.87 -39.94 -5.52
C ASP A 554 16.89 -41.28 -4.76
N LYS A 555 17.45 -41.32 -3.55
CA LYS A 555 17.56 -42.54 -2.74
C LYS A 555 16.42 -42.64 -1.74
N LEU A 556 15.64 -43.71 -1.84
CA LEU A 556 14.61 -44.06 -0.86
C LEU A 556 15.24 -44.20 0.54
N SER A 557 14.55 -43.65 1.53
CA SER A 557 14.91 -43.72 2.94
C SER A 557 13.66 -44.03 3.77
N LYS A 558 13.84 -44.30 5.06
CA LYS A 558 12.73 -44.57 5.97
C LYS A 558 11.89 -43.29 6.17
N LYS A 559 10.57 -43.39 5.99
CA LYS A 559 9.62 -42.31 6.28
C LYS A 559 9.40 -42.16 7.78
N TYR A 560 8.93 -41.00 8.19
CA TYR A 560 8.49 -40.76 9.57
C TYR A 560 7.43 -41.79 10.02
N LEU A 561 6.50 -42.13 9.14
CA LEU A 561 5.39 -43.05 9.43
C LEU A 561 5.78 -44.53 9.44
N ASP A 562 6.93 -44.91 8.87
CA ASP A 562 7.41 -46.30 8.89
C ASP A 562 7.78 -46.78 10.31
N CYS A 563 7.85 -45.85 11.27
CA CYS A 563 8.05 -46.16 12.69
C CYS A 563 6.72 -46.44 13.44
N ALA A 564 5.57 -46.15 12.82
CA ALA A 564 4.24 -46.38 13.39
C ALA A 564 3.63 -47.65 12.80
N SER A 565 3.85 -48.80 13.43
CA SER A 565 3.23 -50.07 13.02
C SER A 565 1.74 -50.08 13.36
N ASN A 566 0.87 -49.72 12.40
CA ASN A 566 -0.58 -49.80 12.56
C ASN A 566 -1.24 -50.59 11.41
N LYS A 567 -2.15 -51.50 11.77
CA LYS A 567 -2.99 -52.25 10.82
C LYS A 567 -3.93 -51.33 10.02
N THR A 568 -4.44 -50.28 10.66
CA THR A 568 -5.29 -49.24 10.06
C THR A 568 -4.48 -48.00 9.71
N GLU A 569 -4.68 -47.49 8.48
CA GLU A 569 -4.11 -46.23 8.00
C GLU A 569 -4.89 -45.04 8.60
N TYR A 570 -4.21 -44.18 9.35
CA TYR A 570 -4.83 -42.94 9.83
C TYR A 570 -4.78 -41.86 8.74
N SER A 571 -5.92 -41.20 8.56
CA SER A 571 -6.17 -40.16 7.58
C SER A 571 -6.89 -38.96 8.21
N VAL A 572 -6.87 -37.84 7.51
CA VAL A 572 -7.56 -36.60 7.91
C VAL A 572 -8.06 -35.86 6.68
N ASN A 573 -9.24 -35.25 6.78
CA ASN A 573 -9.69 -34.28 5.80
C ASN A 573 -9.07 -32.91 6.10
N LEU A 574 -8.52 -32.27 5.08
CA LEU A 574 -8.05 -30.89 5.21
C LEU A 574 -9.25 -29.92 5.21
N ASN A 575 -9.17 -28.88 6.04
CA ASN A 575 -10.20 -27.86 6.04
C ASN A 575 -10.00 -26.91 4.84
N GLY A 576 -11.05 -26.15 4.52
CA GLY A 576 -10.96 -25.03 3.59
C GLY A 576 -10.06 -23.92 4.13
N ILE A 577 -9.66 -23.03 3.23
CA ILE A 577 -8.78 -21.89 3.54
C ILE A 577 -9.47 -20.52 3.36
N PRO A 578 -10.71 -20.27 3.85
CA PRO A 578 -11.19 -18.91 3.89
C PRO A 578 -10.29 -18.02 4.75
N ASP A 579 -10.38 -16.71 4.59
CA ASP A 579 -9.57 -15.74 5.34
C ASP A 579 -9.87 -15.72 6.86
N TRP A 580 -10.99 -16.31 7.28
CA TRP A 580 -11.32 -16.60 8.69
C TRP A 580 -10.92 -18.02 9.14
N SER A 581 -10.14 -18.76 8.35
CA SER A 581 -9.63 -20.08 8.75
C SER A 581 -8.47 -19.96 9.74
N THR A 582 -8.60 -20.64 10.87
CA THR A 582 -7.54 -20.79 11.88
C THR A 582 -6.48 -21.81 11.48
N GLU A 583 -6.70 -22.56 10.39
CA GLU A 583 -5.70 -23.46 9.82
C GLU A 583 -4.73 -22.65 8.93
N LEU A 584 -3.53 -22.36 9.44
CA LEU A 584 -2.50 -21.66 8.67
C LEU A 584 -1.79 -22.64 7.71
N THR A 585 -2.27 -22.75 6.48
CA THR A 585 -1.77 -23.71 5.48
C THR A 585 -0.50 -23.24 4.76
N PHE A 586 -0.48 -22.00 4.30
CA PHE A 586 0.57 -21.46 3.42
C PHE A 586 1.38 -20.36 4.12
N ILE A 587 2.67 -20.27 3.80
CA ILE A 587 3.55 -19.17 4.23
C ILE A 587 3.00 -17.85 3.68
N ASP A 588 2.69 -17.84 2.38
CA ASP A 588 2.00 -16.74 1.74
C ASP A 588 0.52 -16.74 2.13
N LEU A 589 0.18 -15.87 3.07
CA LEU A 589 -1.19 -15.66 3.52
C LEU A 589 -2.08 -15.10 2.40
N HIS A 590 -1.54 -14.49 1.34
CA HIS A 590 -2.39 -14.01 0.25
C HIS A 590 -3.15 -15.14 -0.46
N ARG A 591 -2.66 -16.39 -0.39
CA ARG A 591 -3.31 -17.55 -1.02
C ARG A 591 -4.70 -17.89 -0.48
N ARG A 592 -5.09 -17.33 0.67
CA ARG A 592 -6.45 -17.43 1.24
C ARG A 592 -7.29 -16.17 1.04
N ALA A 593 -6.78 -15.20 0.27
CA ALA A 593 -7.49 -13.96 0.01
C ALA A 593 -8.89 -14.23 -0.55
N ARG A 594 -9.90 -13.52 -0.03
CA ARG A 594 -11.25 -13.64 -0.58
C ARG A 594 -11.38 -12.91 -1.93
N GLU A 595 -12.56 -12.97 -2.52
CA GLU A 595 -12.85 -12.23 -3.75
C GLU A 595 -12.59 -10.73 -3.59
N TRP A 596 -12.22 -10.07 -4.69
CA TRP A 596 -12.02 -8.64 -4.71
C TRP A 596 -13.32 -7.89 -4.37
N ILE A 597 -13.22 -6.99 -3.41
CA ILE A 597 -14.31 -6.14 -2.95
C ILE A 597 -14.15 -4.78 -3.61
N GLY A 598 -15.17 -4.32 -4.33
CA GLY A 598 -15.15 -3.05 -5.03
C GLY A 598 -15.61 -1.91 -4.14
N HIS A 599 -14.79 -0.87 -4.02
CA HIS A 599 -15.06 0.31 -3.21
C HIS A 599 -15.01 1.59 -4.03
N LYS A 600 -15.77 2.59 -3.59
CA LYS A 600 -15.57 3.97 -4.04
C LYS A 600 -14.38 4.59 -3.31
N THR A 601 -13.55 5.38 -3.99
CA THR A 601 -12.35 6.03 -3.41
C THR A 601 -12.66 7.25 -2.54
N VAL A 602 -13.94 7.64 -2.40
CA VAL A 602 -14.36 8.86 -1.70
C VAL A 602 -14.89 8.51 -0.30
N TYR A 603 -14.61 9.33 0.70
CA TYR A 603 -15.09 9.11 2.08
C TYR A 603 -16.63 9.11 2.16
N ALA A 604 -17.19 8.35 3.12
CA ALA A 604 -18.62 8.15 3.39
C ALA A 604 -19.39 7.25 2.40
N THR A 605 -18.73 6.27 1.80
CA THR A 605 -19.38 5.28 0.91
C THR A 605 -19.68 3.98 1.64
N ARG A 606 -20.63 3.19 1.13
CA ARG A 606 -20.95 1.88 1.73
C ARG A 606 -19.79 0.90 1.47
N TRP A 607 -19.52 0.02 2.43
CA TRP A 607 -18.55 -1.06 2.25
C TRP A 607 -18.94 -1.93 1.06
N GLY A 608 -18.02 -2.17 0.12
CA GLY A 608 -18.26 -3.05 -1.03
C GLY A 608 -19.31 -2.56 -2.03
N GLU A 609 -19.62 -1.26 -2.06
CA GLU A 609 -20.68 -0.71 -2.91
C GLU A 609 -20.50 -1.01 -4.40
N LEU A 610 -19.26 -1.13 -4.87
CA LEU A 610 -18.95 -1.40 -6.28
C LEU A 610 -18.66 -2.88 -6.55
N THR A 611 -18.74 -3.79 -5.58
CA THR A 611 -18.38 -5.21 -5.76
C THR A 611 -19.18 -5.85 -6.90
N ASN A 612 -20.50 -5.64 -6.93
CA ASN A 612 -21.37 -6.20 -7.98
C ASN A 612 -21.24 -5.47 -9.33
N SER A 613 -20.47 -4.38 -9.38
CA SER A 613 -20.19 -3.59 -10.59
C SER A 613 -18.81 -3.90 -11.20
N LEU A 614 -18.02 -4.77 -10.58
CA LEU A 614 -16.74 -5.20 -11.11
C LEU A 614 -16.96 -6.09 -12.35
N ASN A 615 -16.41 -5.69 -13.49
CA ASN A 615 -16.52 -6.44 -14.74
C ASN A 615 -15.35 -7.41 -14.90
N GLN A 616 -15.59 -8.61 -15.44
CA GLN A 616 -14.55 -9.60 -15.75
C GLN A 616 -13.43 -9.02 -16.64
N SER A 617 -13.73 -8.08 -17.54
CA SER A 617 -12.72 -7.41 -18.39
C SER A 617 -11.70 -6.60 -17.60
N GLN A 618 -12.03 -6.21 -16.36
CA GLN A 618 -11.13 -5.48 -15.45
C GLN A 618 -10.06 -6.38 -14.84
N PHE A 619 -10.17 -7.70 -14.97
CA PHE A 619 -9.23 -8.65 -14.37
C PHE A 619 -8.39 -9.34 -15.43
N ARG A 620 -7.16 -9.65 -15.04
CA ARG A 620 -6.26 -10.52 -15.79
C ARG A 620 -6.71 -11.99 -15.68
N PRO A 621 -6.19 -12.89 -16.53
CA PRO A 621 -6.45 -14.34 -16.40
C PRO A 621 -6.04 -14.94 -15.04
N ASP A 622 -5.01 -14.37 -14.40
CA ASP A 622 -4.54 -14.70 -13.05
C ASP A 622 -5.42 -14.11 -11.91
N GLY A 623 -6.46 -13.36 -12.27
CA GLY A 623 -7.45 -12.78 -11.36
C GLY A 623 -7.02 -11.50 -10.66
N TYR A 624 -5.83 -10.97 -10.93
CA TYR A 624 -5.45 -9.63 -10.44
C TYR A 624 -6.13 -8.52 -11.26
N PRO A 625 -6.45 -7.35 -10.65
CA PRO A 625 -7.02 -6.21 -11.36
C PRO A 625 -6.06 -5.64 -12.42
N LYS A 626 -6.49 -5.66 -13.68
CA LYS A 626 -5.78 -5.06 -14.82
C LYS A 626 -5.90 -3.54 -14.81
N TYR A 627 -7.10 -2.99 -14.58
CA TYR A 627 -7.36 -1.56 -14.56
C TYR A 627 -8.52 -1.22 -13.62
N LEU A 628 -8.61 0.04 -13.19
CA LEU A 628 -9.66 0.55 -12.31
C LEU A 628 -10.35 1.79 -12.90
N ASN A 629 -11.67 1.84 -12.69
CA ASN A 629 -12.55 3.02 -12.76
C ASN A 629 -11.92 4.24 -12.07
N VAL A 630 -12.11 5.48 -12.54
CA VAL A 630 -11.93 6.61 -11.61
C VAL A 630 -13.00 6.53 -10.56
N GLY A 631 -12.59 6.75 -9.32
CA GLY A 631 -13.50 6.65 -8.21
C GLY A 631 -13.63 5.22 -7.72
N GLN A 632 -12.94 4.26 -8.34
CA GLN A 632 -12.95 2.86 -7.95
C GLN A 632 -11.59 2.47 -7.36
N MET A 633 -11.64 1.75 -6.24
CA MET A 633 -10.54 0.95 -5.73
C MET A 633 -11.06 -0.45 -5.44
N VAL A 634 -10.16 -1.42 -5.31
CA VAL A 634 -10.51 -2.79 -4.95
C VAL A 634 -9.63 -3.26 -3.82
N GLY A 635 -10.18 -4.04 -2.89
CA GLY A 635 -9.38 -4.64 -1.84
C GLY A 635 -9.85 -6.04 -1.49
N THR A 636 -9.07 -6.73 -0.67
CA THR A 636 -9.38 -8.10 -0.26
C THR A 636 -8.89 -8.37 1.15
N PHE A 637 -9.65 -9.19 1.88
CA PHE A 637 -9.22 -9.71 3.17
C PHE A 637 -8.30 -10.91 2.94
N VAL A 638 -7.16 -10.84 3.61
CA VAL A 638 -6.16 -11.91 3.69
C VAL A 638 -6.35 -12.70 4.99
N THR A 639 -6.64 -11.99 6.08
CA THR A 639 -7.09 -12.60 7.35
C THR A 639 -8.24 -11.79 7.95
N ARG A 640 -9.20 -12.45 8.60
CA ARG A 640 -10.32 -11.78 9.26
C ARG A 640 -10.90 -12.56 10.44
N ASP A 641 -11.16 -11.87 11.55
CA ASP A 641 -11.89 -12.37 12.73
C ASP A 641 -11.30 -13.66 13.34
N LEU A 642 -9.97 -13.77 13.27
CA LEU A 642 -9.21 -14.93 13.74
C LEU A 642 -8.93 -14.91 15.25
N LYS A 643 -9.33 -13.88 16.00
CA LYS A 643 -9.13 -13.78 17.47
C LYS A 643 -7.70 -14.17 17.92
N SER A 644 -6.69 -13.60 17.26
CA SER A 644 -5.26 -13.89 17.50
C SER A 644 -4.79 -15.31 17.14
N HIS A 645 -5.51 -16.04 16.28
CA HIS A 645 -5.10 -17.36 15.76
C HIS A 645 -4.23 -17.29 14.48
N TYR A 646 -3.49 -16.19 14.31
CA TYR A 646 -2.39 -16.06 13.35
C TYR A 646 -1.20 -15.37 14.04
N PRO A 647 0.03 -15.31 13.51
CA PRO A 647 1.18 -14.75 14.24
C PRO A 647 1.14 -13.22 14.36
N ASN A 648 1.59 -12.69 15.50
CA ASN A 648 1.92 -11.26 15.66
C ASN A 648 3.34 -10.99 15.15
N GLY A 649 3.67 -9.74 14.88
CA GLY A 649 5.04 -9.30 14.58
C GLY A 649 5.20 -8.72 13.19
N ASP A 650 6.41 -8.83 12.64
CA ASP A 650 6.76 -8.17 11.38
C ASP A 650 6.40 -9.01 10.16
N TYR A 651 5.76 -8.35 9.19
CA TYR A 651 5.33 -8.91 7.93
C TYR A 651 5.93 -8.12 6.76
N VAL A 652 6.05 -8.83 5.65
CA VAL A 652 6.44 -8.26 4.36
C VAL A 652 5.34 -8.57 3.35
N CYS A 653 4.96 -7.54 2.60
CA CYS A 653 4.17 -7.65 1.40
C CYS A 653 5.07 -7.37 0.19
N THR A 654 5.18 -8.32 -0.72
CA THR A 654 5.86 -8.13 -2.01
C THR A 654 4.84 -8.15 -3.14
N TYR A 655 5.08 -7.37 -4.20
CA TYR A 655 4.21 -7.30 -5.36
C TYR A 655 4.98 -6.84 -6.60
N ASP A 656 4.46 -7.20 -7.76
CA ASP A 656 4.98 -6.73 -9.05
C ASP A 656 4.06 -5.71 -9.69
N GLY A 657 4.63 -4.86 -10.54
CA GLY A 657 3.91 -3.89 -11.36
C GLY A 657 3.90 -2.46 -10.82
N ASP A 658 3.33 -1.57 -11.61
CA ASP A 658 3.19 -0.14 -11.33
C ASP A 658 1.79 0.14 -10.77
N GLY A 659 1.72 0.45 -9.48
CA GLY A 659 0.47 0.76 -8.80
C GLY A 659 0.69 1.08 -7.33
N VAL A 660 -0.42 1.30 -6.61
CA VAL A 660 -0.39 1.77 -5.22
C VAL A 660 -1.25 0.85 -4.34
N LEU A 661 -0.61 0.26 -3.33
CA LEU A 661 -1.24 -0.59 -2.33
C LEU A 661 -1.34 0.13 -0.98
N GLU A 662 -2.49 0.02 -0.34
CA GLU A 662 -2.74 0.58 1.00
C GLU A 662 -3.34 -0.49 1.92
N PHE A 663 -2.77 -0.66 3.10
CA PHE A 663 -3.32 -1.53 4.14
C PHE A 663 -4.27 -0.73 5.01
N TRP A 664 -5.41 -1.35 5.37
CA TRP A 664 -6.34 -0.80 6.35
C TRP A 664 -6.35 -1.64 7.63
N PHE A 665 -7.18 -1.23 8.58
CA PHE A 665 -7.25 -1.71 9.96
C PHE A 665 -6.03 -1.33 10.80
N ASP A 666 -6.31 -0.90 12.03
CA ASP A 666 -5.30 -0.43 12.99
C ASP A 666 -4.34 -1.53 13.46
N ASP A 667 -4.64 -2.79 13.15
CA ASP A 667 -3.77 -3.94 13.38
C ASP A 667 -2.47 -3.84 12.57
N ASN A 668 -2.49 -3.13 11.42
CA ASN A 668 -1.42 -3.14 10.43
C ASN A 668 -0.68 -1.80 10.39
N LEU A 669 0.42 -1.69 11.14
CA LEU A 669 1.27 -0.51 11.13
C LEU A 669 2.31 -0.61 10.01
N ILE A 670 2.16 0.17 8.94
CA ILE A 670 3.18 0.28 7.88
C ILE A 670 4.46 0.91 8.46
N THR A 671 5.58 0.20 8.35
CA THR A 671 6.89 0.65 8.84
C THR A 671 7.79 1.13 7.72
N LYS A 672 7.69 0.55 6.52
CA LYS A 672 8.50 0.95 5.36
C LYS A 672 7.80 0.65 4.03
N ARG A 673 8.01 1.52 3.05
CA ARG A 673 7.63 1.33 1.64
C ARG A 673 8.85 1.43 0.73
N SER A 674 8.91 0.56 -0.27
CA SER A 674 9.90 0.58 -1.34
C SER A 674 9.30 -0.02 -2.61
N ALA A 675 10.01 0.10 -3.73
CA ALA A 675 9.60 -0.47 -5.01
C ALA A 675 9.20 -1.95 -4.87
N GLY A 676 7.93 -2.27 -5.13
CA GLY A 676 7.37 -3.62 -5.05
C GLY A 676 7.39 -4.29 -3.67
N ARG A 677 7.62 -3.53 -2.58
CA ARG A 677 7.77 -4.10 -1.23
C ARG A 677 7.26 -3.15 -0.14
N ILE A 678 6.48 -3.68 0.79
CA ILE A 678 5.93 -2.98 1.96
C ILE A 678 6.24 -3.81 3.21
N GLU A 679 6.86 -3.18 4.21
CA GLU A 679 7.03 -3.76 5.55
C GLU A 679 5.97 -3.19 6.49
N PHE A 680 5.41 -4.05 7.33
CA PHE A 680 4.42 -3.66 8.32
C PHE A 680 4.44 -4.58 9.53
N THR A 681 4.08 -4.04 10.69
CA THR A 681 3.96 -4.81 11.92
C THR A 681 2.48 -5.06 12.20
N VAL A 682 2.14 -6.33 12.46
CA VAL A 682 0.81 -6.76 12.86
C VAL A 682 0.73 -6.85 14.38
N THR A 683 -0.25 -6.13 14.96
CA THR A 683 -0.63 -6.24 16.37
C THR A 683 -2.10 -6.67 16.46
N HIS A 684 -2.36 -7.91 16.87
CA HIS A 684 -3.71 -8.44 16.93
C HIS A 684 -4.59 -7.70 17.90
N LYS A 685 -5.85 -7.56 17.50
CA LYS A 685 -6.94 -7.18 18.38
C LYS A 685 -7.99 -8.29 18.39
N THR A 686 -8.65 -8.46 19.54
CA THR A 686 -9.73 -9.45 19.71
C THR A 686 -11.12 -8.86 19.51
N GLU A 687 -11.22 -7.53 19.43
CA GLU A 687 -12.42 -6.80 19.04
C GLU A 687 -12.76 -6.97 17.54
N MET A 688 -13.98 -6.56 17.16
CA MET A 688 -14.38 -6.49 15.75
C MET A 688 -13.45 -5.55 14.97
N ASN A 689 -13.34 -5.75 13.66
CA ASN A 689 -12.47 -4.96 12.76
C ASN A 689 -10.97 -5.23 12.90
N ASN A 690 -10.60 -6.51 13.03
CA ASN A 690 -9.21 -6.99 13.02
C ASN A 690 -8.83 -7.66 11.67
N GLY A 691 -7.54 -7.96 11.53
CA GLY A 691 -6.99 -8.76 10.42
C GLY A 691 -6.21 -7.96 9.38
N ILE A 692 -5.73 -8.66 8.34
CA ILE A 692 -4.96 -8.09 7.24
C ILE A 692 -5.89 -7.86 6.05
N TYR A 693 -6.04 -6.61 5.68
CA TYR A 693 -6.78 -6.17 4.49
C TYR A 693 -5.98 -5.10 3.77
N TYR A 694 -5.93 -5.18 2.45
CA TYR A 694 -5.32 -4.15 1.64
C TYR A 694 -6.19 -3.81 0.44
N ASN A 695 -6.02 -2.59 -0.07
CA ASN A 695 -6.60 -2.11 -1.31
C ASN A 695 -5.52 -1.81 -2.34
N ILE A 696 -5.88 -1.97 -3.59
CA ILE A 696 -5.22 -1.40 -4.75
C ILE A 696 -5.96 -0.11 -5.09
N LEU A 697 -5.30 1.02 -4.87
CA LEU A 697 -5.82 2.36 -5.16
C LEU A 697 -5.59 2.76 -6.62
N ARG A 698 -4.50 2.24 -7.21
CA ARG A 698 -4.09 2.48 -8.60
C ARG A 698 -3.38 1.25 -9.13
N THR A 699 -3.61 0.92 -10.40
CA THR A 699 -2.87 -0.13 -11.14
C THR A 699 -2.71 0.29 -12.60
N ASN A 700 -1.51 0.16 -13.15
CA ASN A 700 -1.17 0.50 -14.53
C ASN A 700 -1.65 -0.61 -15.49
N PRO A 701 -2.53 -0.36 -16.47
CA PRO A 701 -3.00 -1.39 -17.39
C PRO A 701 -1.91 -2.07 -18.23
N SER A 702 -0.79 -1.37 -18.49
CA SER A 702 0.37 -1.87 -19.23
C SER A 702 1.36 -2.61 -18.33
N ASN A 703 1.38 -2.30 -17.03
CA ASN A 703 2.17 -3.01 -16.03
C ASN A 703 1.39 -3.20 -14.70
N PRO A 704 0.35 -4.06 -14.69
CA PRO A 704 -0.60 -4.11 -13.58
C PRO A 704 0.00 -4.76 -12.34
N ILE A 705 -0.52 -4.34 -11.18
CA ILE A 705 -0.28 -4.97 -9.89
C ILE A 705 -0.62 -6.46 -9.98
N ARG A 706 0.35 -7.31 -9.63
CA ARG A 706 0.23 -8.77 -9.64
C ARG A 706 1.21 -9.40 -8.65
N ASN A 707 1.14 -10.71 -8.49
CA ASN A 707 2.07 -11.48 -7.64
C ASN A 707 2.16 -10.95 -6.19
N VAL A 708 1.06 -10.40 -5.66
CA VAL A 708 0.99 -9.94 -4.27
C VAL A 708 1.16 -11.15 -3.34
N ARG A 709 2.14 -11.07 -2.44
CA ARG A 709 2.44 -12.09 -1.43
C ARG A 709 2.57 -11.43 -0.08
N ILE A 710 1.99 -12.03 0.96
CA ILE A 710 2.04 -11.50 2.32
C ILE A 710 2.47 -12.61 3.27
N PHE A 711 3.58 -12.42 3.98
CA PHE A 711 4.15 -13.43 4.86
C PHE A 711 4.92 -12.79 6.02
N GLU A 712 5.12 -13.55 7.10
CA GLU A 712 5.99 -13.13 8.21
C GLU A 712 7.42 -12.89 7.69
N LYS A 713 8.07 -11.82 8.15
CA LYS A 713 9.41 -11.40 7.67
C LYS A 713 10.47 -12.50 7.77
N ARG A 714 10.37 -13.40 8.76
CA ARG A 714 11.26 -14.57 8.91
C ARG A 714 11.25 -15.55 7.72
N TYR A 715 10.23 -15.48 6.85
CA TYR A 715 10.11 -16.37 5.69
C TYR A 715 10.55 -15.73 4.37
N GLU A 716 11.06 -14.49 4.40
CA GLU A 716 11.39 -13.71 3.20
C GLU A 716 12.33 -14.46 2.24
N THR A 717 13.32 -15.20 2.77
CA THR A 717 14.29 -15.96 1.95
C THR A 717 13.78 -17.32 1.47
N ILE A 718 12.73 -17.89 2.07
CA ILE A 718 12.31 -19.28 1.81
C ILE A 718 10.92 -19.42 1.19
N HIS A 719 10.06 -18.40 1.26
CA HIS A 719 8.64 -18.49 0.86
C HIS A 719 8.41 -18.93 -0.60
N LYS A 720 9.40 -18.70 -1.48
CA LYS A 720 9.36 -19.14 -2.89
C LYS A 720 9.56 -20.65 -3.03
N SER A 721 10.52 -21.20 -2.28
CA SER A 721 10.86 -22.62 -2.31
C SER A 721 9.88 -23.46 -1.48
N PHE A 722 9.46 -22.94 -0.33
CA PHE A 722 8.65 -23.67 0.65
C PHE A 722 7.29 -22.99 0.85
N PRO A 723 6.21 -23.48 0.22
CA PRO A 723 4.92 -22.78 0.24
C PRO A 723 4.11 -23.06 1.52
N PHE A 724 4.34 -24.17 2.22
CA PHE A 724 3.53 -24.60 3.36
C PHE A 724 4.08 -24.10 4.69
N GLN A 725 3.17 -23.80 5.62
CA GLN A 725 3.54 -23.47 7.00
C GLN A 725 4.21 -24.66 7.70
N PRO A 726 5.34 -24.45 8.41
CA PRO A 726 6.03 -25.54 9.10
C PRO A 726 5.16 -26.27 10.14
N SER A 727 4.34 -25.53 10.90
CA SER A 727 3.43 -26.11 11.90
C SER A 727 2.34 -26.98 11.28
N PHE A 728 1.88 -26.63 10.07
CA PHE A 728 0.92 -27.40 9.30
C PHE A 728 1.51 -28.73 8.84
N LEU A 729 2.74 -28.71 8.29
CA LEU A 729 3.45 -29.94 7.92
C LEU A 729 3.72 -30.85 9.14
N GLU A 730 4.11 -30.27 10.26
CA GLU A 730 4.37 -30.98 11.52
C GLU A 730 3.10 -31.63 12.10
N PHE A 731 1.94 -31.01 11.90
CA PHE A 731 0.66 -31.63 12.22
C PHE A 731 0.39 -32.82 11.30
N LEU A 732 0.49 -32.59 9.98
CA LEU A 732 0.08 -33.57 8.97
C LEU A 732 0.98 -34.79 8.82
N ARG A 733 2.28 -34.71 9.19
CA ARG A 733 3.20 -35.84 9.10
C ARG A 733 2.76 -37.11 9.85
N LYS A 734 1.77 -36.99 10.74
CA LYS A 734 1.19 -38.08 11.52
C LYS A 734 0.15 -38.90 10.75
N PHE A 735 -0.26 -38.45 9.56
CA PHE A 735 -1.31 -39.08 8.76
C PHE A 735 -0.73 -39.70 7.48
N SER A 736 -1.01 -40.99 7.31
CA SER A 736 -0.59 -41.78 6.14
C SER A 736 -1.37 -41.45 4.87
N THR A 737 -2.59 -40.93 5.01
CA THR A 737 -3.45 -40.55 3.89
C THR A 737 -4.06 -39.17 4.13
N ILE A 738 -4.11 -38.31 3.13
CA ILE A 738 -4.67 -36.95 3.24
C ILE A 738 -5.82 -36.81 2.24
N ARG A 739 -7.02 -36.46 2.72
CA ARG A 739 -8.22 -36.28 1.87
C ARG A 739 -8.45 -34.80 1.54
N PHE A 740 -8.61 -34.51 0.25
CA PHE A 740 -8.62 -33.15 -0.32
C PHE A 740 -10.02 -32.59 -0.63
N MET A 741 -11.05 -33.02 0.10
CA MET A 741 -12.45 -32.66 -0.17
C MET A 741 -12.67 -31.14 -0.26
N SER A 742 -12.32 -30.39 0.79
CA SER A 742 -12.45 -28.92 0.78
C SER A 742 -11.45 -28.23 -0.16
N TRP A 743 -10.28 -28.82 -0.35
CA TRP A 743 -9.23 -28.29 -1.22
C TRP A 743 -9.62 -28.35 -2.69
N SER A 744 -10.42 -29.34 -3.09
CA SER A 744 -10.84 -29.55 -4.49
C SER A 744 -12.18 -28.88 -4.82
N ASN A 745 -12.79 -28.18 -3.86
CA ASN A 745 -14.06 -27.45 -4.00
C ASN A 745 -15.19 -28.26 -4.68
N VAL A 746 -15.28 -29.56 -4.40
CA VAL A 746 -16.16 -30.51 -5.12
C VAL A 746 -17.65 -30.42 -4.76
N ASN A 747 -18.01 -29.55 -3.81
CA ASN A 747 -19.38 -29.31 -3.37
C ASN A 747 -20.15 -28.30 -4.24
N GLN A 748 -19.59 -27.87 -5.37
CA GLN A 748 -20.20 -26.91 -6.30
C GLN A 748 -20.77 -27.63 -7.54
N ASP A 749 -21.98 -27.26 -7.98
CA ASP A 749 -22.58 -27.75 -9.25
C ASP A 749 -22.06 -26.96 -10.47
N VAL A 750 -20.78 -27.11 -10.79
CA VAL A 750 -20.12 -26.41 -11.91
C VAL A 750 -19.40 -27.37 -12.84
N LEU A 751 -19.45 -27.10 -14.14
CA LEU A 751 -18.65 -27.84 -15.13
C LEU A 751 -17.17 -27.46 -14.96
N VAL A 752 -16.32 -28.46 -14.71
CA VAL A 752 -14.88 -28.27 -14.53
C VAL A 752 -14.15 -28.83 -15.74
N ASP A 753 -13.35 -27.97 -16.38
CA ASP A 753 -12.47 -28.31 -17.48
C ASP A 753 -11.01 -28.00 -17.10
N TRP A 754 -10.03 -28.57 -17.82
CA TRP A 754 -8.63 -28.29 -17.56
C TRP A 754 -8.30 -26.79 -17.68
N SER A 755 -8.97 -26.07 -18.59
CA SER A 755 -8.70 -24.65 -18.82
C SER A 755 -9.24 -23.71 -17.73
N ASN A 756 -10.23 -24.13 -16.95
CA ASN A 756 -10.91 -23.28 -15.95
C ASN A 756 -10.52 -23.58 -14.49
N ARG A 757 -9.64 -24.56 -14.27
CA ARG A 757 -9.10 -24.91 -12.95
C ARG A 757 -8.33 -23.76 -12.31
N THR A 758 -8.17 -23.81 -10.99
CA THR A 758 -7.22 -22.97 -10.28
C THR A 758 -5.78 -23.44 -10.59
N THR A 759 -4.93 -22.50 -11.00
CA THR A 759 -3.48 -22.71 -11.18
C THR A 759 -2.71 -22.01 -10.06
N ASP A 760 -1.42 -22.34 -9.92
CA ASP A 760 -0.52 -21.68 -8.94
C ASP A 760 -0.33 -20.19 -9.20
N ASP A 761 -0.60 -19.70 -10.42
CA ASP A 761 -0.50 -18.29 -10.78
C ASP A 761 -1.75 -17.49 -10.42
N TYR A 762 -2.88 -18.15 -10.17
CA TYR A 762 -4.11 -17.47 -9.79
C TYR A 762 -3.97 -16.86 -8.39
N TYR A 763 -4.43 -15.62 -8.20
CA TYR A 763 -4.11 -14.81 -7.01
C TYR A 763 -4.52 -15.43 -5.66
N THR A 764 -5.52 -16.32 -5.65
CA THR A 764 -6.05 -16.98 -4.46
C THR A 764 -6.47 -18.42 -4.75
N PHE A 765 -6.35 -19.30 -3.77
CA PHE A 765 -6.89 -20.66 -3.83
C PHE A 765 -8.32 -20.77 -3.26
N ARG A 766 -8.93 -19.66 -2.83
CA ARG A 766 -10.29 -19.67 -2.27
C ARG A 766 -11.39 -19.81 -3.34
N LEU A 767 -11.11 -19.39 -4.57
CA LEU A 767 -12.06 -19.29 -5.68
C LEU A 767 -11.90 -20.45 -6.68
N LYS A 768 -12.66 -20.40 -7.78
CA LYS A 768 -12.64 -21.39 -8.88
C LYS A 768 -12.79 -22.82 -8.34
N THR A 769 -11.81 -23.69 -8.60
CA THR A 769 -11.82 -25.12 -8.23
C THR A 769 -11.05 -25.41 -6.94
N GLY A 770 -10.74 -24.38 -6.13
CA GLY A 770 -10.01 -24.54 -4.87
C GLY A 770 -8.48 -24.49 -5.03
N ILE A 771 -7.77 -25.23 -4.17
CA ILE A 771 -6.31 -25.34 -4.18
C ILE A 771 -5.85 -26.18 -5.38
N SER A 772 -4.82 -25.70 -6.07
CA SER A 772 -4.28 -26.33 -7.27
C SER A 772 -3.86 -27.79 -7.06
N LEU A 773 -3.96 -28.59 -8.12
CA LEU A 773 -3.50 -29.99 -8.13
C LEU A 773 -2.01 -30.07 -7.79
N GLU A 774 -1.24 -29.11 -8.29
CA GLU A 774 0.18 -28.95 -8.08
C GLU A 774 0.52 -28.87 -6.59
N LYS A 775 -0.22 -28.07 -5.80
CA LYS A 775 -0.03 -27.99 -4.34
C LYS A 775 -0.51 -29.23 -3.60
N GLN A 776 -1.59 -29.88 -4.05
CA GLN A 776 -2.05 -31.14 -3.45
C GLN A 776 -0.98 -32.24 -3.58
N VAL A 777 -0.43 -32.42 -4.79
CA VAL A 777 0.65 -33.38 -5.05
C VAL A 777 1.92 -33.01 -4.30
N LEU A 778 2.31 -31.73 -4.27
CA LEU A 778 3.49 -31.27 -3.54
C LEU A 778 3.39 -31.57 -2.03
N LEU A 779 2.22 -31.37 -1.42
CA LEU A 779 2.00 -31.68 0.00
C LEU A 779 2.22 -33.17 0.29
N CYS A 780 1.58 -34.04 -0.51
CA CYS A 780 1.72 -35.49 -0.36
C CYS A 780 3.16 -35.97 -0.64
N ASN A 781 3.81 -35.40 -1.65
CA ASN A 781 5.22 -35.68 -1.91
C ASN A 781 6.09 -35.31 -0.71
N THR A 782 5.93 -34.10 -0.18
CA THR A 782 6.68 -33.57 0.98
C THR A 782 6.57 -34.46 2.21
N LEU A 783 5.35 -34.92 2.52
CA LEU A 783 5.05 -35.71 3.71
C LEU A 783 5.21 -37.23 3.53
N GLY A 784 5.31 -37.71 2.28
CA GLY A 784 5.26 -39.13 1.97
C GLY A 784 3.90 -39.78 2.21
N SER A 785 2.82 -38.98 2.28
CA SER A 785 1.44 -39.41 2.51
C SER A 785 0.71 -39.73 1.20
N SER A 786 -0.21 -40.70 1.24
CA SER A 786 -1.07 -41.04 0.10
C SER A 786 -2.16 -40.00 -0.11
N PRO A 787 -2.32 -39.43 -1.31
CA PRO A 787 -3.44 -38.54 -1.59
C PRO A 787 -4.76 -39.31 -1.73
N TRP A 788 -5.81 -38.79 -1.11
CA TRP A 788 -7.20 -39.10 -1.41
C TRP A 788 -7.82 -37.89 -2.09
N PHE A 789 -7.86 -37.98 -3.42
CA PHE A 789 -8.37 -36.93 -4.30
C PHE A 789 -9.89 -37.01 -4.41
N ASN A 790 -10.53 -35.85 -4.25
CA ASN A 790 -11.93 -35.66 -4.57
C ASN A 790 -12.01 -34.99 -5.95
N LEU A 791 -12.42 -35.74 -6.96
CA LEU A 791 -12.55 -35.23 -8.33
C LEU A 791 -13.94 -34.61 -8.53
N PRO A 792 -14.08 -33.48 -9.25
CA PRO A 792 -15.37 -32.87 -9.51
C PRO A 792 -16.34 -33.84 -10.19
N HIS A 793 -17.59 -33.87 -9.73
CA HIS A 793 -18.63 -34.76 -10.27
C HIS A 793 -19.09 -34.35 -11.68
N ARG A 794 -18.70 -33.15 -12.13
CA ARG A 794 -18.92 -32.59 -13.47
C ARG A 794 -17.60 -32.22 -14.15
N ALA A 795 -16.59 -33.06 -14.02
CA ALA A 795 -15.35 -32.88 -14.77
C ALA A 795 -15.51 -33.38 -16.22
N THR A 796 -14.93 -32.65 -17.16
CA THR A 796 -14.78 -33.12 -18.55
C THR A 796 -13.78 -34.28 -18.61
N ASP A 797 -13.87 -35.10 -19.66
CA ASP A 797 -12.88 -36.18 -19.89
C ASP A 797 -11.46 -35.60 -20.01
N THR A 798 -11.31 -34.44 -20.67
CA THR A 798 -10.05 -33.70 -20.79
C THR A 798 -9.47 -33.31 -19.43
N TYR A 799 -10.29 -32.87 -18.48
CA TYR A 799 -9.81 -32.60 -17.12
C TYR A 799 -9.24 -33.85 -16.45
N ILE A 800 -9.95 -34.98 -16.55
CA ILE A 800 -9.52 -36.24 -15.93
C ILE A 800 -8.26 -36.80 -16.57
N GLU A 801 -8.16 -36.72 -17.90
CA GLU A 801 -6.96 -37.11 -18.66
C GLU A 801 -5.74 -36.31 -18.19
N LYS A 802 -5.85 -34.98 -18.18
CA LYS A 802 -4.75 -34.09 -17.77
C LYS A 802 -4.41 -34.17 -16.29
N TRP A 803 -5.41 -34.37 -15.43
CA TRP A 803 -5.19 -34.69 -14.02
C TRP A 803 -4.39 -35.98 -13.85
N ALA A 804 -4.75 -37.04 -14.59
CA ALA A 804 -4.07 -38.32 -14.52
C ALA A 804 -2.63 -38.24 -15.05
N GLU A 805 -2.39 -37.48 -16.13
CA GLU A 805 -1.05 -37.21 -16.65
C GLU A 805 -0.18 -36.55 -15.58
N TYR A 806 -0.68 -35.49 -14.95
CA TYR A 806 0.06 -34.76 -13.91
C TYR A 806 0.37 -35.66 -12.71
N VAL A 807 -0.60 -36.42 -12.21
CA VAL A 807 -0.41 -37.34 -11.07
C VAL A 807 0.59 -38.44 -11.42
N ARG A 808 0.50 -39.05 -12.61
CA ARG A 808 1.45 -40.08 -13.09
C ARG A 808 2.89 -39.58 -13.11
N ASP A 809 3.09 -38.33 -13.52
CA ASP A 809 4.42 -37.79 -13.79
C ASP A 809 5.05 -37.11 -12.56
N ASN A 810 4.23 -36.60 -11.64
CA ASN A 810 4.72 -35.76 -10.53
C ASN A 810 4.49 -36.35 -9.13
N LEU A 811 3.61 -37.35 -8.95
CA LEU A 811 3.42 -38.00 -7.65
C LEU A 811 4.40 -39.16 -7.48
N ARG A 812 5.01 -39.25 -6.31
CA ARG A 812 5.90 -40.36 -5.92
C ARG A 812 5.26 -41.74 -6.07
N ASP A 813 6.07 -42.72 -6.46
CA ASP A 813 5.59 -44.07 -6.81
C ASP A 813 5.33 -44.97 -5.61
N ASP A 814 5.88 -44.61 -4.44
CA ASP A 814 5.79 -45.31 -3.17
C ASP A 814 4.59 -44.87 -2.31
N VAL A 815 3.62 -44.16 -2.88
CA VAL A 815 2.33 -43.83 -2.24
C VAL A 815 1.14 -44.30 -3.08
N LYS A 816 0.01 -44.53 -2.42
CA LYS A 816 -1.25 -44.89 -3.06
C LYS A 816 -2.00 -43.64 -3.52
N VAL A 817 -2.90 -43.81 -4.48
CA VAL A 817 -3.80 -42.78 -5.01
C VAL A 817 -5.23 -43.25 -4.79
N TYR A 818 -5.96 -42.59 -3.91
CA TYR A 818 -7.40 -42.83 -3.73
C TYR A 818 -8.19 -41.81 -4.54
N ILE A 819 -9.13 -42.29 -5.35
CA ILE A 819 -9.97 -41.46 -6.23
C ILE A 819 -11.42 -41.55 -5.75
N GLU A 820 -11.98 -40.42 -5.33
CA GLU A 820 -13.39 -40.28 -4.97
C GLU A 820 -14.04 -39.26 -5.92
N VAL A 821 -15.23 -39.56 -6.43
CA VAL A 821 -16.00 -38.61 -7.23
C VAL A 821 -16.89 -37.77 -6.32
N GLY A 822 -16.79 -36.45 -6.43
CA GLY A 822 -17.58 -35.51 -5.63
C GLY A 822 -17.40 -35.68 -4.12
N ASN A 823 -18.47 -35.40 -3.39
CA ASN A 823 -18.61 -35.65 -1.97
C ASN A 823 -20.09 -36.01 -1.68
N GLU A 824 -20.31 -37.11 -0.97
CA GLU A 824 -21.63 -37.59 -0.53
C GLU A 824 -22.71 -37.58 -1.63
N CYS A 825 -22.36 -38.02 -2.83
CA CYS A 825 -23.25 -38.06 -3.99
C CYS A 825 -24.47 -39.00 -3.80
N TRP A 826 -24.48 -39.77 -2.70
CA TRP A 826 -25.63 -40.54 -2.25
C TRP A 826 -26.74 -39.69 -1.61
N GLY A 827 -26.50 -38.42 -1.25
CA GLY A 827 -27.43 -37.50 -0.59
C GLY A 827 -28.25 -36.61 -1.55
N LEU A 828 -29.25 -35.88 -1.04
CA LEU A 828 -30.02 -34.85 -1.79
C LEU A 828 -30.14 -33.59 -0.91
N GLY A 829 -30.35 -32.43 -1.53
CA GLY A 829 -30.59 -31.16 -0.85
C GLY A 829 -29.44 -30.16 -1.04
N GLY A 830 -29.56 -28.98 -0.44
CA GLY A 830 -28.71 -27.82 -0.76
C GLY A 830 -27.21 -27.95 -0.42
N ILE A 831 -26.78 -29.01 0.28
CA ILE A 831 -25.35 -29.29 0.55
C ILE A 831 -24.82 -30.49 -0.26
N HIS A 832 -25.70 -31.25 -0.93
CA HIS A 832 -25.36 -32.49 -1.64
C HIS A 832 -25.53 -32.32 -3.16
N GLU A 833 -24.94 -31.27 -3.73
CA GLU A 833 -25.10 -30.90 -5.14
C GLU A 833 -24.72 -32.03 -6.12
N CYS A 834 -23.70 -32.82 -5.77
CA CYS A 834 -23.32 -34.00 -6.54
C CYS A 834 -24.48 -34.99 -6.69
N GLY A 835 -25.25 -35.23 -5.62
CA GLY A 835 -26.37 -36.17 -5.64
C GLY A 835 -27.59 -35.61 -6.39
N ASN A 836 -27.83 -34.30 -6.30
CA ASN A 836 -28.85 -33.61 -7.10
C ASN A 836 -28.57 -33.80 -8.61
N TYR A 837 -27.32 -33.54 -9.02
CA TYR A 837 -26.89 -33.73 -10.40
C TYR A 837 -26.94 -35.19 -10.83
N ALA A 838 -26.45 -36.11 -10.00
CA ALA A 838 -26.42 -37.53 -10.30
C ALA A 838 -27.82 -38.12 -10.51
N GLN A 839 -28.81 -37.72 -9.70
CA GLN A 839 -30.19 -38.16 -9.91
C GLN A 839 -30.74 -37.68 -11.26
N LYS A 840 -30.52 -36.40 -11.59
CA LYS A 840 -30.97 -35.81 -12.86
C LYS A 840 -30.38 -36.53 -14.07
N MET A 841 -29.09 -36.83 -14.02
CA MET A 841 -28.41 -37.51 -15.12
C MET A 841 -28.71 -39.01 -15.18
N GLY A 842 -28.91 -39.66 -14.04
CA GLY A 842 -29.36 -41.05 -14.02
C GLY A 842 -30.74 -41.22 -14.66
N TYR A 843 -31.64 -40.24 -14.46
CA TYR A 843 -32.93 -40.19 -15.14
C TYR A 843 -32.78 -40.02 -16.65
N SER A 844 -31.92 -39.11 -17.11
CA SER A 844 -31.74 -38.87 -18.55
C SER A 844 -31.09 -40.05 -19.29
N LEU A 845 -30.32 -40.87 -18.58
CA LEU A 845 -29.70 -42.09 -19.11
C LEU A 845 -30.51 -43.36 -18.84
N ASP A 846 -31.68 -43.24 -18.20
CA ASP A 846 -32.55 -44.35 -17.77
C ASP A 846 -31.79 -45.51 -17.09
N LEU A 847 -30.93 -45.17 -16.13
CA LEU A 847 -30.13 -46.16 -15.41
C LEU A 847 -31.02 -47.06 -14.52
N SER A 848 -30.79 -48.37 -14.55
CA SER A 848 -31.60 -49.34 -13.83
C SER A 848 -30.77 -50.26 -12.94
N LEU A 849 -31.44 -51.13 -12.18
CA LEU A 849 -30.80 -52.24 -11.46
C LEU A 849 -30.84 -53.54 -12.29
N ASN A 850 -29.93 -54.47 -12.01
CA ASN A 850 -29.99 -55.86 -12.49
C ASN A 850 -31.20 -56.60 -11.90
N SER A 851 -31.52 -56.32 -10.64
CA SER A 851 -32.71 -56.82 -9.94
C SER A 851 -33.15 -55.82 -8.87
N ASN A 852 -34.44 -55.49 -8.82
CA ASN A 852 -35.04 -54.68 -7.73
C ASN A 852 -36.12 -55.51 -7.02
N PRO A 853 -35.74 -56.49 -6.18
CA PRO A 853 -36.69 -57.44 -5.59
C PRO A 853 -37.78 -56.71 -4.82
N GLY A 854 -39.04 -56.93 -5.23
CA GLY A 854 -40.21 -56.29 -4.62
C GLY A 854 -40.27 -54.76 -4.75
N ASN A 855 -39.61 -54.17 -5.76
CA ASN A 855 -39.49 -52.71 -5.91
C ASN A 855 -38.95 -52.01 -4.65
N LYS A 856 -37.99 -52.65 -3.97
CA LYS A 856 -37.41 -52.20 -2.69
C LYS A 856 -36.89 -50.77 -2.73
N TYR A 857 -36.27 -50.34 -3.84
CA TYR A 857 -35.77 -48.96 -3.99
C TYR A 857 -36.57 -48.17 -5.03
N PRO A 858 -36.98 -46.93 -4.70
CA PRO A 858 -37.56 -45.99 -5.67
C PRO A 858 -36.58 -45.66 -6.81
N LYS A 859 -37.14 -45.38 -8.01
CA LYS A 859 -36.35 -45.06 -9.22
C LYS A 859 -35.36 -43.91 -9.02
N ASP A 860 -35.74 -42.86 -8.30
CA ASP A 860 -34.87 -41.71 -8.04
C ASP A 860 -33.58 -42.09 -7.29
N LEU A 861 -33.67 -43.00 -6.31
CA LEU A 861 -32.49 -43.49 -5.58
C LEU A 861 -31.58 -44.31 -6.50
N ILE A 862 -32.18 -45.12 -7.37
CA ILE A 862 -31.49 -45.95 -8.37
C ILE A 862 -30.72 -45.04 -9.34
N TYR A 863 -31.40 -44.09 -9.96
CA TYR A 863 -30.81 -43.15 -10.92
C TYR A 863 -29.59 -42.44 -10.32
N ARG A 864 -29.72 -41.92 -9.10
CA ARG A 864 -28.64 -41.22 -8.41
C ARG A 864 -27.42 -42.10 -8.16
N VAL A 865 -27.60 -43.24 -7.48
CA VAL A 865 -26.48 -44.09 -7.08
C VAL A 865 -25.80 -44.72 -8.30
N CYS A 866 -26.58 -45.18 -9.29
CA CYS A 866 -26.02 -45.80 -10.47
C CYS A 866 -25.32 -44.80 -11.38
N TYR A 867 -25.78 -43.55 -11.48
CA TYR A 867 -25.06 -42.52 -12.22
C TYR A 867 -23.72 -42.18 -11.55
N HIS A 868 -23.71 -42.01 -10.22
CA HIS A 868 -22.48 -41.79 -9.45
C HIS A 868 -21.47 -42.93 -9.67
N ALA A 869 -21.93 -44.18 -9.55
CA ALA A 869 -21.12 -45.37 -9.78
C ALA A 869 -20.56 -45.44 -11.23
N SER A 870 -21.40 -45.15 -12.22
CA SER A 870 -20.99 -45.14 -13.63
C SER A 870 -19.95 -44.04 -13.92
N THR A 871 -20.05 -42.89 -13.23
CA THR A 871 -19.14 -41.76 -13.38
C THR A 871 -17.76 -42.10 -12.83
N GLY A 872 -17.67 -42.69 -11.63
CA GLY A 872 -16.37 -43.13 -11.09
C GLY A 872 -15.70 -44.21 -11.94
N LYS A 873 -16.49 -45.14 -12.50
CA LYS A 873 -15.99 -46.14 -13.46
C LYS A 873 -15.45 -45.48 -14.73
N ARG A 874 -16.15 -44.50 -15.31
CA ARG A 874 -15.68 -43.71 -16.45
C ARG A 874 -14.36 -42.99 -16.16
N TYR A 875 -14.25 -42.31 -15.01
CA TYR A 875 -13.00 -41.63 -14.62
C TYR A 875 -11.84 -42.63 -14.47
N LEU A 876 -12.10 -43.78 -13.85
CA LEU A 876 -11.08 -44.83 -13.72
C LEU A 876 -10.62 -45.37 -15.08
N ASP A 877 -11.53 -45.52 -16.05
CA ASP A 877 -11.16 -45.97 -17.40
C ASP A 877 -10.21 -44.97 -18.10
N ILE A 878 -10.45 -43.67 -17.96
CA ILE A 878 -9.55 -42.62 -18.46
C ILE A 878 -8.19 -42.69 -17.74
N VAL A 879 -8.19 -42.84 -16.42
CA VAL A 879 -6.96 -42.96 -15.62
C VAL A 879 -6.15 -44.18 -16.05
N LYS A 880 -6.80 -45.33 -16.29
CA LYS A 880 -6.14 -46.54 -16.82
C LYS A 880 -5.51 -46.30 -18.17
N GLN A 881 -6.21 -45.61 -19.07
CA GLN A 881 -5.69 -45.26 -20.40
C GLN A 881 -4.43 -44.41 -20.29
N VAL A 882 -4.42 -43.39 -19.43
CA VAL A 882 -3.27 -42.48 -19.25
C VAL A 882 -2.08 -43.15 -18.56
N PHE A 883 -2.34 -44.00 -17.56
CA PHE A 883 -1.28 -44.73 -16.86
C PHE A 883 -0.71 -45.89 -17.70
N GLY A 884 -1.50 -46.48 -18.59
CA GLY A 884 -1.08 -47.60 -19.44
C GLY A 884 -0.44 -48.71 -18.62
N GLN A 885 0.78 -49.12 -18.99
CA GLN A 885 1.53 -50.16 -18.28
C GLN A 885 1.93 -49.78 -16.84
N ARG A 886 1.87 -48.50 -16.46
CA ARG A 886 2.11 -48.05 -15.08
C ARG A 886 0.87 -48.17 -14.20
N TYR A 887 -0.29 -48.50 -14.77
CA TYR A 887 -1.49 -48.71 -13.97
C TYR A 887 -1.30 -49.92 -13.07
N ASN A 888 -1.45 -49.70 -11.77
CA ASN A 888 -1.46 -50.76 -10.78
C ASN A 888 -2.67 -50.56 -9.88
N ARG A 889 -3.60 -51.53 -9.89
CA ARG A 889 -4.81 -51.52 -9.06
C ARG A 889 -4.49 -51.47 -7.57
N ASP A 890 -3.31 -51.91 -7.15
CA ASP A 890 -2.89 -51.81 -5.76
C ASP A 890 -2.49 -50.41 -5.32
N ARG A 891 -2.03 -49.61 -6.28
CA ARG A 891 -1.65 -48.21 -6.09
C ARG A 891 -2.82 -47.26 -6.32
N ILE A 892 -3.56 -47.43 -7.42
CA ILE A 892 -4.66 -46.55 -7.84
C ILE A 892 -5.98 -47.20 -7.45
N ARG A 893 -6.63 -46.63 -6.44
CA ARG A 893 -7.81 -47.20 -5.76
C ARG A 893 -9.02 -46.31 -5.99
N LEU A 894 -10.09 -46.85 -6.58
CA LEU A 894 -11.35 -46.13 -6.74
C LEU A 894 -12.22 -46.30 -5.48
N VAL A 895 -12.71 -45.19 -4.94
CA VAL A 895 -13.47 -45.12 -3.69
C VAL A 895 -14.92 -44.75 -3.97
N LEU A 896 -15.86 -45.52 -3.38
CA LEU A 896 -17.26 -45.14 -3.30
C LEU A 896 -17.59 -44.71 -1.88
N ASN A 897 -18.07 -43.47 -1.73
CA ASN A 897 -18.65 -42.99 -0.49
C ASN A 897 -20.13 -43.37 -0.38
N THR A 898 -20.55 -43.83 0.81
CA THR A 898 -21.95 -44.15 1.15
C THR A 898 -22.30 -43.64 2.55
N GLN A 899 -23.54 -43.85 2.97
CA GLN A 899 -24.03 -43.47 4.30
C GLN A 899 -23.77 -44.59 5.32
N ALA A 900 -23.41 -44.21 6.55
CA ALA A 900 -23.25 -45.09 7.71
C ALA A 900 -24.59 -45.42 8.38
N ALA A 901 -25.46 -44.42 8.55
CA ALA A 901 -26.75 -44.58 9.25
C ALA A 901 -27.74 -45.50 8.53
N TRP A 902 -27.68 -45.55 7.19
CA TRP A 902 -28.54 -46.36 6.35
C TRP A 902 -27.73 -47.06 5.26
N SER A 903 -28.00 -48.34 5.02
CA SER A 903 -27.29 -49.14 4.03
C SER A 903 -27.86 -49.08 2.62
N TRP A 904 -29.00 -48.40 2.40
CA TRP A 904 -29.66 -48.38 1.10
C TRP A 904 -28.77 -47.91 -0.06
N PRO A 905 -27.87 -46.90 0.07
CA PRO A 905 -27.05 -46.50 -1.07
C PRO A 905 -26.02 -47.56 -1.44
N LEU A 906 -25.44 -48.22 -0.43
CA LEU A 906 -24.50 -49.33 -0.61
C LEU A 906 -25.20 -50.55 -1.24
N GLU A 907 -26.38 -50.91 -0.75
CA GLU A 907 -27.15 -52.03 -1.31
C GLU A 907 -27.57 -51.74 -2.76
N THR A 908 -27.99 -50.50 -3.07
CA THR A 908 -28.35 -50.08 -4.42
C THR A 908 -27.14 -50.14 -5.37
N PHE A 909 -25.97 -49.72 -4.90
CA PHE A 909 -24.72 -49.74 -5.67
C PHE A 909 -24.36 -51.12 -6.20
N TYR A 910 -24.48 -52.16 -5.37
CA TYR A 910 -24.21 -53.55 -5.79
C TYR A 910 -25.22 -54.08 -6.81
N LEU A 911 -26.41 -53.47 -6.89
CA LEU A 911 -27.48 -53.89 -7.78
C LEU A 911 -27.51 -53.11 -9.10
N CYS A 912 -26.71 -52.06 -9.27
CA CYS A 912 -26.70 -51.23 -10.46
C CYS A 912 -26.37 -52.03 -11.72
N LYS A 913 -27.21 -51.89 -12.76
CA LYS A 913 -26.99 -52.55 -14.06
C LYS A 913 -25.70 -52.04 -14.69
N GLY A 914 -24.82 -52.96 -15.05
CA GLY A 914 -23.46 -52.67 -15.52
C GLY A 914 -22.34 -53.09 -14.56
N ASP A 915 -22.70 -53.68 -13.41
CA ASP A 915 -21.78 -54.28 -12.44
C ASP A 915 -20.62 -53.35 -12.04
N PHE A 916 -20.91 -52.05 -11.94
CA PHE A 916 -19.90 -51.01 -11.69
C PHE A 916 -19.06 -51.30 -10.46
N TYR A 917 -19.63 -51.96 -9.44
CA TYR A 917 -18.95 -52.33 -8.21
C TYR A 917 -17.68 -53.16 -8.44
N LEU A 918 -17.57 -53.97 -9.50
CA LEU A 918 -16.36 -54.74 -9.79
C LEU A 918 -15.12 -53.87 -10.04
N HIS A 919 -15.32 -52.58 -10.35
CA HIS A 919 -14.27 -51.61 -10.63
C HIS A 919 -13.86 -50.75 -9.43
N TYR A 920 -14.61 -50.82 -8.31
CA TYR A 920 -14.28 -50.09 -7.09
C TYR A 920 -13.40 -50.95 -6.16
N ASP A 921 -12.57 -50.30 -5.36
CA ASP A 921 -11.63 -50.97 -4.45
C ASP A 921 -11.96 -50.72 -2.98
N VAL A 922 -12.57 -49.56 -2.68
CA VAL A 922 -12.82 -49.10 -1.31
C VAL A 922 -14.26 -48.60 -1.19
N ILE A 923 -14.96 -49.06 -0.15
CA ILE A 923 -16.21 -48.45 0.33
C ILE A 923 -15.88 -47.57 1.52
N ALA A 924 -16.33 -46.32 1.49
CA ALA A 924 -16.12 -45.36 2.57
C ALA A 924 -17.45 -44.93 3.20
N ILE A 925 -17.53 -44.88 4.54
CA ILE A 925 -18.70 -44.39 5.30
C ILE A 925 -18.30 -43.28 6.30
N ALA A 926 -19.29 -42.57 6.84
CA ALA A 926 -19.09 -41.51 7.86
C ALA A 926 -19.81 -41.84 9.19
N PRO A 927 -19.27 -42.75 10.02
CA PRO A 927 -19.91 -43.17 11.27
C PRO A 927 -19.60 -42.19 12.41
N TYR A 928 -20.23 -41.02 12.39
CA TYR A 928 -20.05 -40.01 13.44
C TYR A 928 -20.51 -40.49 14.82
N MET A 929 -19.70 -40.20 15.84
CA MET A 929 -20.09 -40.33 17.24
C MET A 929 -21.07 -39.21 17.58
N SER A 930 -22.37 -39.51 17.48
CA SER A 930 -23.47 -38.56 17.58
C SER A 930 -24.55 -39.04 18.56
N SER A 931 -25.20 -38.10 19.25
CA SER A 931 -26.34 -38.37 20.14
C SER A 931 -27.18 -37.11 20.33
N SER A 932 -28.47 -37.28 20.68
CA SER A 932 -29.35 -36.15 20.98
C SER A 932 -28.94 -35.49 22.29
N LEU A 933 -28.51 -34.23 22.24
CA LEU A 933 -28.27 -33.40 23.45
C LEU A 933 -29.57 -32.94 24.13
N ARG A 934 -30.71 -33.54 23.77
CA ARG A 934 -32.00 -33.37 24.43
C ARG A 934 -32.58 -34.72 24.80
N ILE A 935 -33.04 -34.84 26.04
CA ILE A 935 -33.84 -35.96 26.54
C ILE A 935 -35.18 -35.39 27.00
N ASN A 936 -36.30 -35.89 26.45
CA ASN A 936 -37.65 -35.39 26.73
C ASN A 936 -37.80 -33.86 26.56
N ASN A 937 -37.19 -33.30 25.51
CA ASN A 937 -37.11 -31.86 25.20
C ASN A 937 -36.30 -30.99 26.20
N THR A 938 -35.65 -31.58 27.20
CA THR A 938 -34.75 -30.86 28.12
C THR A 938 -33.30 -31.00 27.67
N LEU A 939 -32.55 -29.90 27.70
CA LEU A 939 -31.12 -29.87 27.42
C LEU A 939 -30.37 -30.69 28.47
N VAL A 940 -29.57 -31.68 28.05
CA VAL A 940 -28.69 -32.41 28.96
C VAL A 940 -27.54 -31.52 29.42
N ASP A 941 -26.95 -31.75 30.59
CA ASP A 941 -25.68 -31.12 30.95
C ASP A 941 -24.47 -31.99 30.58
N VAL A 942 -23.26 -31.50 30.88
CA VAL A 942 -22.03 -32.23 30.56
C VAL A 942 -21.94 -33.56 31.32
N ASP A 943 -22.38 -33.61 32.58
CA ASP A 943 -22.31 -34.82 33.39
C ASP A 943 -23.34 -35.85 32.95
N GLU A 944 -24.57 -35.42 32.69
CA GLU A 944 -25.63 -36.27 32.16
C GLU A 944 -25.25 -36.85 30.78
N PHE A 945 -24.62 -36.05 29.91
CA PHE A 945 -24.13 -36.53 28.63
C PHE A 945 -23.15 -37.69 28.79
N TYR A 946 -22.12 -37.54 29.63
CA TYR A 946 -21.11 -38.59 29.83
C TYR A 946 -21.65 -39.81 30.57
N GLN A 947 -22.65 -39.63 31.44
CA GLN A 947 -23.26 -40.74 32.17
C GLN A 947 -24.26 -41.55 31.33
N LYS A 948 -24.99 -40.91 30.42
CA LYS A 948 -26.15 -41.55 29.74
C LYS A 948 -26.00 -41.70 28.23
N LEU A 949 -25.25 -40.81 27.56
CA LEU A 949 -25.28 -40.69 26.10
C LEU A 949 -23.95 -41.02 25.43
N ALA A 950 -22.83 -40.76 26.10
CA ALA A 950 -21.49 -40.92 25.53
C ALA A 950 -21.23 -42.36 25.05
N ASP A 951 -21.41 -43.35 25.91
CA ASP A 951 -21.16 -44.76 25.55
C ASP A 951 -22.11 -45.25 24.44
N GLN A 952 -23.38 -44.83 24.49
CA GLN A 952 -24.36 -45.16 23.45
C GLN A 952 -23.94 -44.61 22.08
N SER A 953 -23.44 -43.37 22.03
CA SER A 953 -22.99 -42.75 20.77
C SER A 953 -21.82 -43.50 20.12
N VAL A 954 -20.91 -44.04 20.94
CA VAL A 954 -19.80 -44.89 20.47
C VAL A 954 -20.32 -46.22 19.96
N GLN A 955 -21.27 -46.83 20.69
CA GLN A 955 -21.84 -48.11 20.32
C GLN A 955 -22.65 -48.02 19.03
N ASP A 956 -23.47 -46.99 18.85
CA ASP A 956 -24.27 -46.76 17.64
C ASP A 956 -23.39 -46.60 16.40
N SER A 957 -22.31 -45.82 16.53
CA SER A 957 -21.32 -45.66 15.46
C SER A 957 -20.69 -47.00 15.07
N PHE A 958 -20.35 -47.83 16.05
CA PHE A 958 -19.77 -49.15 15.80
C PHE A 958 -20.78 -50.09 15.13
N LEU A 959 -22.05 -50.07 15.54
CA LEU A 959 -23.10 -50.88 14.92
C LEU A 959 -23.31 -50.51 13.45
N GLN A 960 -23.26 -49.22 13.11
CA GLN A 960 -23.31 -48.74 11.73
C GLN A 960 -22.12 -49.27 10.90
N LEU A 961 -20.91 -49.20 11.46
CA LEU A 961 -19.71 -49.75 10.84
C LEU A 961 -19.81 -51.26 10.63
N ASN A 962 -20.22 -52.01 11.65
CA ASN A 962 -20.32 -53.47 11.60
C ASN A 962 -21.38 -53.95 10.58
N ARG A 963 -22.52 -53.26 10.50
CA ARG A 963 -23.54 -53.51 9.47
C ARG A 963 -22.97 -53.35 8.07
N THR A 964 -22.29 -52.23 7.83
CA THR A 964 -21.64 -51.95 6.53
C THR A 964 -20.58 -53.00 6.21
N PHE A 965 -19.73 -53.34 7.18
CA PHE A 965 -18.71 -54.39 7.04
C PHE A 965 -19.33 -55.74 6.62
N THR A 966 -20.44 -56.14 7.24
CA THR A 966 -21.14 -57.38 6.91
C THR A 966 -21.67 -57.38 5.47
N ILE A 967 -22.23 -56.26 5.02
CA ILE A 967 -22.73 -56.11 3.64
C ILE A 967 -21.58 -56.16 2.65
N VAL A 968 -20.47 -55.45 2.92
CA VAL A 968 -19.29 -55.44 2.04
C VAL A 968 -18.68 -56.85 1.94
N LYS A 969 -18.51 -57.57 3.05
CA LYS A 969 -17.91 -58.91 3.03
C LYS A 969 -18.79 -59.97 2.39
N SER A 970 -20.12 -59.83 2.46
CA SER A 970 -21.04 -60.73 1.78
C SER A 970 -21.21 -60.44 0.28
N SER A 971 -21.18 -59.16 -0.12
CA SER A 971 -21.45 -58.75 -1.51
C SER A 971 -20.20 -58.64 -2.38
N ALA A 972 -19.08 -58.16 -1.81
CA ALA A 972 -17.83 -57.91 -2.51
C ALA A 972 -16.62 -58.05 -1.55
N PRO A 973 -16.22 -59.27 -1.17
CA PRO A 973 -15.20 -59.50 -0.14
C PRO A 973 -13.81 -58.92 -0.45
N PHE A 974 -13.53 -58.66 -1.74
CA PHE A 974 -12.30 -58.02 -2.21
C PHE A 974 -12.22 -56.52 -1.87
N MET A 975 -13.35 -55.86 -1.61
CA MET A 975 -13.37 -54.43 -1.27
C MET A 975 -12.85 -54.19 0.15
N GLN A 976 -12.13 -53.09 0.29
CA GLN A 976 -11.67 -52.57 1.57
C GLN A 976 -12.70 -51.60 2.15
N LEU A 977 -12.73 -51.49 3.47
CA LEU A 977 -13.60 -50.56 4.18
C LEU A 977 -12.78 -49.38 4.71
N ALA A 978 -13.28 -48.17 4.50
CA ALA A 978 -12.69 -46.93 4.96
C ALA A 978 -13.73 -46.05 5.66
N LEU A 979 -13.26 -45.09 6.45
CA LEU A 979 -14.08 -43.99 6.95
C LEU A 979 -13.63 -42.71 6.25
N TYR A 980 -14.55 -41.92 5.67
CA TYR A 980 -14.21 -40.61 5.10
C TYR A 980 -14.41 -39.46 6.10
N GLU A 981 -15.30 -39.63 7.08
CA GLU A 981 -15.57 -38.66 8.15
C GLU A 981 -15.92 -39.38 9.46
N ALA A 982 -14.95 -39.47 10.37
CA ALA A 982 -15.09 -40.13 11.66
C ALA A 982 -14.69 -39.22 12.81
N GLY A 983 -15.29 -39.42 13.97
CA GLY A 983 -15.06 -38.64 15.18
C GLY A 983 -16.35 -38.10 15.82
N PRO A 984 -16.22 -37.20 16.80
CA PRO A 984 -17.34 -36.63 17.52
C PRO A 984 -18.14 -35.67 16.64
N ASP A 985 -19.46 -35.85 16.63
CA ASP A 985 -20.44 -34.88 16.09
C ASP A 985 -21.63 -34.79 17.06
N PHE A 986 -21.45 -34.03 18.14
CA PHE A 986 -22.50 -33.74 19.13
C PHE A 986 -23.22 -32.44 18.81
N SER A 987 -23.48 -32.19 17.54
CA SER A 987 -24.06 -30.93 17.11
C SER A 987 -25.58 -31.00 16.95
N ALA A 988 -26.23 -29.83 17.01
CA ALA A 988 -27.68 -29.68 16.86
C ALA A 988 -28.10 -29.76 15.38
N LEU A 989 -27.85 -30.88 14.70
CA LEU A 989 -28.14 -31.07 13.26
C LEU A 989 -29.57 -30.68 12.83
N ARG A 990 -30.52 -30.56 13.77
CA ARG A 990 -31.91 -30.13 13.54
C ARG A 990 -32.28 -28.75 14.09
N GLU A 991 -31.40 -28.08 14.85
CA GLU A 991 -31.66 -26.79 15.52
C GLU A 991 -30.44 -25.85 15.45
N THR A 992 -30.01 -25.54 14.23
CA THR A 992 -28.74 -24.86 13.93
C THR A 992 -28.59 -23.43 14.49
N TRP A 993 -29.65 -22.84 15.02
CA TRP A 993 -29.67 -21.49 15.62
C TRP A 993 -29.67 -21.51 17.15
N ASN A 994 -29.59 -22.69 17.76
CA ASN A 994 -29.66 -22.85 19.20
C ASN A 994 -28.28 -22.66 19.84
N THR A 995 -28.04 -21.45 20.37
CA THR A 995 -26.78 -21.08 21.03
C THR A 995 -26.50 -21.94 22.27
N ASN A 996 -27.53 -22.37 23.00
CA ASN A 996 -27.36 -23.21 24.19
C ASN A 996 -26.86 -24.62 23.85
N LEU A 997 -27.41 -25.25 22.80
CA LEU A 997 -26.93 -26.55 22.32
C LEU A 997 -25.48 -26.45 21.81
N THR A 998 -25.17 -25.35 21.14
CA THR A 998 -23.84 -25.06 20.63
C THR A 998 -22.81 -24.93 21.77
N GLU A 999 -23.13 -24.12 22.79
CA GLU A 999 -22.30 -23.95 23.99
C GLU A 999 -22.14 -25.24 24.80
N LEU A 1000 -23.21 -26.04 24.94
CA LEU A 1000 -23.11 -27.34 25.59
C LEU A 1000 -22.16 -28.28 24.82
N SER A 1001 -22.29 -28.35 23.50
CA SER A 1001 -21.39 -29.13 22.65
C SER A 1001 -19.94 -28.69 22.84
N TYR A 1002 -19.68 -27.38 23.01
CA TYR A 1002 -18.35 -26.85 23.32
C TYR A 1002 -17.82 -27.38 24.64
N LYS A 1003 -18.64 -27.35 25.70
CA LYS A 1003 -18.26 -27.86 27.00
C LYS A 1003 -17.98 -29.36 26.96
N ILE A 1004 -18.82 -30.15 26.28
CA ILE A 1004 -18.65 -31.60 26.12
C ILE A 1004 -17.33 -31.93 25.44
N HIS A 1005 -17.04 -31.34 24.28
CA HIS A 1005 -15.83 -31.63 23.52
C HIS A 1005 -14.54 -31.16 24.22
N ARG A 1006 -14.62 -30.16 25.12
CA ARG A 1006 -13.47 -29.67 25.91
C ARG A 1006 -13.34 -30.35 27.28
N ASP A 1007 -14.29 -31.19 27.66
CA ASP A 1007 -14.22 -31.94 28.90
C ASP A 1007 -13.14 -33.03 28.80
N LYS A 1008 -12.33 -33.18 29.85
CA LYS A 1008 -11.25 -34.18 29.93
C LYS A 1008 -11.72 -35.62 29.67
N ARG A 1009 -13.00 -35.93 29.91
CA ARG A 1009 -13.61 -37.25 29.64
C ARG A 1009 -13.67 -37.57 28.15
N MET A 1010 -13.66 -36.56 27.27
CA MET A 1010 -13.65 -36.74 25.81
C MET A 1010 -12.45 -37.56 25.35
N TYR A 1011 -11.29 -37.41 26.00
CA TYR A 1011 -10.09 -38.17 25.68
C TYR A 1011 -10.31 -39.69 25.78
N GLN A 1012 -10.93 -40.15 26.87
CA GLN A 1012 -11.22 -41.58 27.05
C GLN A 1012 -12.30 -42.06 26.09
N LEU A 1013 -13.31 -41.22 25.84
CA LEU A 1013 -14.37 -41.52 24.89
C LEU A 1013 -13.83 -41.70 23.46
N LEU A 1014 -12.97 -40.80 22.99
CA LEU A 1014 -12.31 -40.90 21.69
C LEU A 1014 -11.40 -42.13 21.60
N ARG A 1015 -10.70 -42.49 22.68
CA ARG A 1015 -9.92 -43.75 22.72
C ARG A 1015 -10.83 -44.97 22.57
N SER A 1016 -11.95 -45.00 23.28
CA SER A 1016 -12.94 -46.07 23.17
C SER A 1016 -13.50 -46.19 21.75
N TYR A 1017 -13.90 -45.05 21.17
CA TYR A 1017 -14.35 -44.95 19.78
C TYR A 1017 -13.30 -45.46 18.80
N LEU A 1018 -12.06 -44.95 18.87
CA LEU A 1018 -10.96 -45.38 17.98
C LEU A 1018 -10.68 -46.89 18.08
N ASN A 1019 -10.66 -47.44 19.30
CA ASN A 1019 -10.47 -48.89 19.49
C ASN A 1019 -11.61 -49.69 18.86
N ASN A 1020 -12.86 -49.27 19.06
CA ASN A 1020 -14.02 -49.96 18.47
C ASN A 1020 -13.99 -49.90 16.93
N MET A 1021 -13.58 -48.77 16.34
CA MET A 1021 -13.51 -48.60 14.89
C MET A 1021 -12.36 -49.39 14.26
N THR A 1022 -11.19 -49.42 14.90
CA THR A 1022 -9.94 -49.92 14.27
C THR A 1022 -9.57 -51.36 14.64
N GLN A 1023 -10.03 -51.88 15.78
CA GLN A 1023 -9.64 -53.22 16.26
C GLN A 1023 -10.69 -54.30 16.02
N ARG A 1024 -11.97 -53.95 15.94
CA ARG A 1024 -13.08 -54.94 15.91
C ARG A 1024 -13.52 -55.33 14.50
N VAL A 1025 -13.20 -54.53 13.50
CA VAL A 1025 -13.46 -54.81 12.09
C VAL A 1025 -12.18 -54.59 11.29
N ASP A 1026 -12.08 -55.23 10.13
CA ASP A 1026 -10.94 -55.05 9.22
C ASP A 1026 -11.06 -53.71 8.48
N LEU A 1027 -10.78 -52.63 9.21
CA LEU A 1027 -10.83 -51.26 8.71
C LEU A 1027 -9.49 -50.87 8.10
N LYS A 1028 -9.51 -50.48 6.83
CA LYS A 1028 -8.30 -50.10 6.10
C LYS A 1028 -7.87 -48.67 6.42
N ILE A 1029 -8.80 -47.71 6.35
CA ILE A 1029 -8.52 -46.28 6.55
C ILE A 1029 -9.50 -45.71 7.57
N TYR A 1030 -8.97 -44.99 8.56
CA TYR A 1030 -9.75 -44.14 9.45
C TYR A 1030 -9.47 -42.68 9.07
N SER A 1031 -10.41 -41.97 8.44
CA SER A 1031 -10.28 -40.53 8.17
C SER A 1031 -11.03 -39.71 9.22
N HIS A 1032 -10.29 -38.86 9.94
CA HIS A 1032 -10.90 -37.91 10.86
C HIS A 1032 -11.58 -36.76 10.12
N PHE A 1033 -12.74 -36.32 10.61
CA PHE A 1033 -13.64 -35.40 9.88
C PHE A 1033 -12.98 -34.10 9.42
N TYR A 1034 -12.16 -33.44 10.24
CA TYR A 1034 -11.36 -32.28 9.82
C TYR A 1034 -10.11 -32.12 10.68
N SER A 1035 -9.07 -31.50 10.11
CA SER A 1035 -7.81 -31.19 10.76
C SER A 1035 -7.92 -30.11 11.83
N VAL A 1036 -8.28 -28.89 11.43
CA VAL A 1036 -8.40 -27.68 12.27
C VAL A 1036 -9.57 -26.84 11.75
N GLY A 1037 -10.46 -26.39 12.63
CA GLY A 1037 -11.52 -25.45 12.25
C GLY A 1037 -12.05 -24.63 13.41
N THR A 1038 -12.72 -23.53 13.08
CA THR A 1038 -13.57 -22.83 14.04
C THR A 1038 -14.72 -23.74 14.44
N TYR A 1039 -15.19 -23.57 15.68
CA TYR A 1039 -16.43 -24.17 16.12
C TYR A 1039 -17.55 -23.93 15.11
N SER A 1040 -18.28 -24.98 14.76
CA SER A 1040 -19.42 -24.89 13.86
C SER A 1040 -20.59 -25.69 14.40
N LYS A 1041 -21.72 -25.59 13.73
CA LYS A 1041 -22.90 -26.44 13.92
C LYS A 1041 -22.66 -27.94 13.63
N TYR A 1042 -21.41 -28.38 13.43
CA TYR A 1042 -20.99 -29.78 13.22
C TYR A 1042 -19.96 -30.25 14.28
N GLY A 1043 -19.82 -29.51 15.39
CA GLY A 1043 -18.92 -29.88 16.48
C GLY A 1043 -17.51 -29.29 16.37
N LEU A 1044 -16.60 -29.86 17.17
CA LEU A 1044 -15.23 -29.38 17.35
C LEU A 1044 -14.29 -30.11 16.39
N ASN A 1045 -13.72 -29.37 15.43
CA ASN A 1045 -12.72 -29.89 14.48
C ASN A 1045 -11.30 -29.63 14.99
N TYR A 1046 -11.01 -29.99 16.24
CA TYR A 1046 -9.70 -29.73 16.82
C TYR A 1046 -9.15 -30.95 17.54
N ILE A 1047 -8.01 -31.44 17.05
CA ILE A 1047 -7.09 -32.25 17.85
C ILE A 1047 -6.28 -31.25 18.68
N LYS A 1048 -6.76 -30.84 19.86
CA LYS A 1048 -5.88 -30.14 20.82
C LYS A 1048 -4.88 -31.16 21.31
N SER A 1049 -3.63 -30.94 20.92
CA SER A 1049 -2.53 -31.12 21.84
C SER A 1049 -2.87 -30.31 23.09
N GLU A 1050 -3.50 -30.94 24.08
CA GLU A 1050 -3.51 -30.42 25.44
C GLU A 1050 -2.05 -30.04 25.75
N ARG A 1051 -1.78 -28.82 26.21
CA ARG A 1051 -0.66 -28.65 27.13
C ARG A 1051 -1.17 -29.31 28.42
N CYS A 1052 -1.10 -30.63 28.61
CA CYS A 1052 0.09 -31.47 28.70
C CYS A 1052 0.28 -32.48 27.55
N THR A 1053 1.12 -32.17 26.56
CA THR A 1053 1.48 -33.16 25.52
C THR A 1053 2.47 -34.22 26.01
N TYR A 1054 3.00 -34.07 27.22
CA TYR A 1054 3.89 -35.03 27.85
C TYR A 1054 3.52 -35.13 29.33
N LYS A 1055 3.59 -36.33 29.90
CA LYS A 1055 3.44 -36.60 31.35
C LYS A 1055 4.48 -35.83 32.20
N CYS A 1056 4.58 -34.51 32.19
CA CYS A 1056 5.77 -33.78 32.66
C CYS A 1056 7.09 -34.49 32.25
N GLY A 1057 7.17 -34.94 30.97
CA GLY A 1057 8.28 -35.75 30.45
C GLY A 1057 8.49 -37.15 31.05
N GLY A 1058 7.59 -37.63 31.92
CA GLY A 1058 7.79 -38.76 32.81
C GLY A 1058 8.63 -38.43 34.05
N GLN A 1059 9.02 -37.15 34.22
CA GLN A 1059 10.03 -36.66 35.17
C GLN A 1059 9.48 -35.56 36.09
N GLY A 1060 8.17 -35.51 36.28
CA GLY A 1060 7.51 -34.58 37.19
C GLY A 1060 6.03 -34.90 37.42
N VAL A 1061 5.41 -34.17 38.34
CA VAL A 1061 3.99 -34.29 38.67
C VAL A 1061 3.25 -33.06 38.16
N CYS A 1062 2.17 -33.28 37.39
CA CYS A 1062 1.35 -32.22 36.82
C CYS A 1062 0.31 -31.74 37.83
N SER A 1063 0.27 -30.43 38.08
CA SER A 1063 -0.63 -29.78 39.02
C SER A 1063 -1.45 -28.71 38.32
N TYR A 1064 -2.73 -28.61 38.63
CA TYR A 1064 -3.54 -27.46 38.22
C TYR A 1064 -3.02 -26.19 38.92
N ASN A 1065 -2.86 -25.09 38.18
CA ASN A 1065 -2.42 -23.81 38.73
C ASN A 1065 -3.61 -22.84 38.85
N HIS A 1066 -4.08 -22.30 37.73
CA HIS A 1066 -5.22 -21.39 37.68
C HIS A 1066 -5.85 -21.35 36.28
N THR A 1067 -6.94 -20.61 36.13
CA THR A 1067 -7.62 -20.40 34.85
C THR A 1067 -7.42 -18.95 34.40
N GLU A 1068 -6.99 -18.73 33.16
CA GLU A 1068 -6.82 -17.40 32.57
C GLU A 1068 -7.61 -17.33 31.25
N GLY A 1069 -8.73 -16.60 31.26
CA GLY A 1069 -9.69 -16.60 30.15
C GLY A 1069 -10.25 -18.00 29.85
N PHE A 1070 -10.10 -18.46 28.60
CA PHE A 1070 -10.56 -19.79 28.14
C PHE A 1070 -9.48 -20.89 28.23
N TYR A 1071 -8.41 -20.65 28.99
CA TYR A 1071 -7.28 -21.56 29.16
C TYR A 1071 -7.16 -22.07 30.60
N LEU A 1072 -7.07 -23.40 30.76
CA LEU A 1072 -6.67 -24.03 32.02
C LEU A 1072 -5.14 -24.08 32.06
N ILE A 1073 -4.53 -23.31 32.96
CA ILE A 1073 -3.08 -23.27 33.13
C ILE A 1073 -2.68 -24.35 34.14
N HIS A 1074 -1.89 -25.31 33.67
CA HIS A 1074 -1.28 -26.37 34.48
C HIS A 1074 0.21 -26.06 34.65
N THR A 1075 0.78 -26.42 35.81
CA THR A 1075 2.23 -26.34 36.07
C THR A 1075 2.78 -27.72 36.39
N CYS A 1076 3.97 -28.03 35.88
CA CYS A 1076 4.68 -29.24 36.26
C CYS A 1076 5.64 -28.95 37.42
N LYS A 1077 5.62 -29.80 38.44
CA LYS A 1077 6.63 -29.83 39.51
C LYS A 1077 7.67 -30.90 39.16
N CYS A 1078 8.91 -30.48 38.88
CA CYS A 1078 9.95 -31.34 38.31
C CYS A 1078 10.73 -32.13 39.36
N ASN A 1079 11.14 -33.34 39.01
CA ASN A 1079 12.14 -34.11 39.74
C ASN A 1079 13.53 -33.41 39.63
N GLN A 1080 14.43 -33.67 40.59
CA GLN A 1080 15.74 -33.02 40.66
C GLN A 1080 16.55 -33.21 39.36
N GLY A 1081 17.07 -32.11 38.78
CA GLY A 1081 17.83 -32.10 37.51
C GLY A 1081 17.04 -31.72 36.26
N TYR A 1082 15.73 -31.49 36.37
CA TYR A 1082 14.84 -31.11 35.26
C TYR A 1082 14.14 -29.78 35.56
N SER A 1083 13.92 -28.96 34.54
CA SER A 1083 13.25 -27.66 34.72
C SER A 1083 12.24 -27.36 33.59
N GLY A 1084 11.63 -26.17 33.64
CA GLY A 1084 10.70 -25.68 32.63
C GLY A 1084 9.27 -26.18 32.74
N TYR A 1085 8.39 -25.57 31.94
CA TYR A 1085 6.93 -25.70 31.99
C TYR A 1085 6.39 -27.14 31.84
N GLY A 1086 7.18 -28.07 31.30
CA GLY A 1086 6.80 -29.48 31.11
C GLY A 1086 7.77 -30.50 31.71
N CYS A 1087 8.72 -30.08 32.57
CA CYS A 1087 9.80 -30.93 33.11
C CYS A 1087 10.59 -31.73 32.06
N GLY A 1088 10.66 -31.18 30.84
CA GLY A 1088 11.42 -31.71 29.72
C GLY A 1088 12.64 -30.87 29.38
N ILE A 1089 12.92 -29.80 30.13
CA ILE A 1089 14.14 -29.01 29.92
C ILE A 1089 15.28 -29.71 30.66
N PHE A 1090 16.15 -30.33 29.87
CA PHE A 1090 17.56 -30.49 30.17
C PHE A 1090 18.27 -29.24 29.64
N GLY A 1091 19.25 -28.69 30.36
CA GLY A 1091 19.93 -27.47 29.90
C GLY A 1091 20.64 -27.70 28.56
N CYS A 1092 20.23 -26.97 27.51
CA CYS A 1092 21.04 -26.70 26.32
C CYS A 1092 21.66 -25.31 26.57
N GLU A 1093 23.00 -25.19 26.68
CA GLU A 1093 23.65 -23.92 27.06
C GLU A 1093 23.48 -22.82 26.00
N LYS A 1094 23.06 -23.17 24.78
CA LYS A 1094 22.80 -22.26 23.67
C LYS A 1094 21.44 -22.57 23.06
N GLU A 1095 20.52 -21.61 23.14
CA GLU A 1095 19.12 -21.74 22.71
C GLU A 1095 18.98 -22.22 21.25
N CYS A 1096 18.14 -23.22 20.99
CA CYS A 1096 17.62 -23.49 19.65
C CYS A 1096 16.83 -22.25 19.19
N ASN A 1097 17.37 -21.51 18.23
CA ASN A 1097 16.90 -20.24 17.64
C ASN A 1097 15.48 -20.22 17.03
N TYR A 1098 14.48 -20.82 17.68
CA TYR A 1098 13.08 -20.98 17.24
C TYR A 1098 12.88 -21.74 15.91
N ASN A 1099 13.97 -22.20 15.28
CA ASN A 1099 13.98 -22.92 13.99
C ASN A 1099 14.30 -24.42 14.15
N GLY A 1100 14.16 -24.95 15.37
CA GLY A 1100 14.39 -26.35 15.68
C GLY A 1100 13.87 -26.72 17.07
N LYS A 1101 13.98 -28.00 17.41
CA LYS A 1101 13.60 -28.57 18.71
C LYS A 1101 14.86 -29.20 19.34
N CYS A 1102 15.23 -28.83 20.57
CA CYS A 1102 16.30 -29.56 21.30
C CYS A 1102 15.81 -31.01 21.48
N ILE A 1103 16.54 -31.96 20.89
CA ILE A 1103 16.22 -33.39 20.96
C ILE A 1103 17.20 -34.15 21.86
N ASP A 1104 18.36 -33.57 22.17
CA ASP A 1104 19.36 -34.07 23.13
C ASP A 1104 20.22 -32.91 23.68
N LYS A 1105 21.08 -33.16 24.68
CA LYS A 1105 22.01 -32.15 25.23
C LYS A 1105 22.94 -31.62 24.12
N ASP A 1106 22.84 -30.32 23.85
CA ASP A 1106 23.54 -29.61 22.77
C ASP A 1106 23.25 -30.13 21.35
N VAL A 1107 22.12 -30.84 21.15
CA VAL A 1107 21.67 -31.33 19.84
C VAL A 1107 20.31 -30.73 19.48
N CYS A 1108 20.33 -29.81 18.52
CA CYS A 1108 19.12 -29.19 17.97
C CYS A 1108 18.65 -29.91 16.70
N SER A 1109 17.44 -30.48 16.72
CA SER A 1109 16.77 -30.96 15.51
C SER A 1109 16.12 -29.78 14.81
N CYS A 1110 16.77 -29.22 13.80
CA CYS A 1110 16.16 -28.17 12.99
C CYS A 1110 14.85 -28.63 12.35
N PHE A 1111 13.90 -27.70 12.21
CA PHE A 1111 12.77 -27.92 11.31
C PHE A 1111 13.32 -28.09 9.89
N ARG A 1112 12.65 -28.90 9.08
CA ARG A 1112 13.10 -29.22 7.71
C ARG A 1112 13.28 -27.92 6.91
N GLY A 1113 14.49 -27.68 6.39
CA GLY A 1113 14.84 -26.44 5.68
C GLY A 1113 15.64 -25.41 6.51
N PHE A 1114 15.90 -25.66 7.79
CA PHE A 1114 16.74 -24.82 8.64
C PHE A 1114 18.04 -25.57 8.99
N LYS A 1115 19.18 -24.87 9.04
CA LYS A 1115 20.46 -25.36 9.58
C LYS A 1115 20.79 -24.54 10.83
N VAL A 1116 21.51 -25.13 11.79
CA VAL A 1116 22.13 -24.35 12.89
C VAL A 1116 23.17 -23.44 12.24
N GLY A 1117 22.99 -22.13 12.35
CA GLY A 1117 24.02 -21.17 11.94
C GLY A 1117 25.27 -21.40 12.79
N ILE A 1118 26.45 -21.34 12.16
CA ILE A 1118 27.76 -21.42 12.82
C ILE A 1118 27.82 -20.46 14.01
#